data_AF-A0AAV1AUX1-F1
#
_entry.id   AF-A0AAV1AUX1-F1
#
_cell.length_a   1.000
_cell.length_b   1.000
_cell.length_c   1.000
_cell.angle_alpha   90.00
_cell.angle_beta   90.00
_cell.angle_gamma   90.00
#
_symmetry.space_group_name_H-M   'P 1'
#
loop_
_entity.id
_entity.type
_entity.pdbx_description
1 polymer ?
#
loop_
_entity_poly.entity_id
_entity_poly.type
_entity_poly.pdbx_seq_one_letter_code
_entity_poly.pdbx_strand_id
1 'polypeptide(L)'
;MEKVLILLLLVILGFTSFSVEAAYKAPRRIHTLFSVECGNYFDWQTVGLMHSFRKAKQPGHITRLLSCTDEQKESYRGMHLAPTFEVPSMSVHPVTGDRYPAINKPAGVVYWLKHSKDAENVDWILILDADMIIRGPIRPYEIGAEKGRPVAAYYGYLRGCDNILAQLHTKHPEQCDKVGGLLAMHIDDLRALAPMWLSKTEEVRQDKAHWGVNITGDIYEKGWISEMYGYSFGAAEVGLRHKINDNLMIYPGYPPREGVEPLLIHYGLRFSVGNWSFNKADHDEDDIIYNCSRLFPQPPYPREVNTLETDPNLRRGLFLSIECINILNEGLLLHHASNGCPKPPWSKYLNYLKSGTFAKLTRPKYATPATLEMMDDKIQEQVYHDSSKPYPKIHTIFSTECSSYFDWQTVGLVHSFHLSGQPGNITRLLSCSDEDLKLYKGHNLAPTHYVPSMSQHPLTGDWYPAINKPAAVLHWLNHANIDAEFIVILDADMIIRGPITPWEFKAARGRPVSTPYDYLIGCDNELAKLHTSHPEACDKVGGVIIMHIDDLHKFALLWLHKTEEVRADRAHYARNITGDVYESGWISEMYGYSFGAAELKLRHTINREIMIYPGYAFEPNIKYRVFHYGLQFSIGNWSFDKAKWREIDIVNKCWSKFPEPPDPSTLDHDDEKSFQQNLLSIECVKTLSEALHQHHERNGCSRGNALFTSKGDTTDESVISKHMLANDSEELESVHNDRMGIPSSFRFWVLFSCVFSGLGFLVVIFWVHSGQKRRGMKMKHHRVRRRNLYP
;
A
#
# COMPACT_ATOMS: atom_id res chain seq x y z
N MET A 1 -20.86 -25.27 69.37
CA MET A 1 -21.64 -24.90 68.16
C MET A 1 -20.79 -24.24 67.06
N GLU A 2 -19.65 -23.61 67.36
CA GLU A 2 -18.75 -23.06 66.33
C GLU A 2 -18.00 -24.11 65.48
N LYS A 3 -17.66 -25.28 66.05
CA LYS A 3 -16.91 -26.32 65.30
C LYS A 3 -17.76 -27.15 64.32
N VAL A 4 -19.08 -27.11 64.44
CA VAL A 4 -20.00 -27.85 63.54
C VAL A 4 -20.33 -27.02 62.29
N LEU A 5 -20.33 -25.69 62.41
CA LEU A 5 -20.57 -24.78 61.28
C LEU A 5 -19.38 -24.76 60.29
N ILE A 6 -18.15 -24.90 60.81
CA ILE A 6 -16.92 -24.94 59.99
C ILE A 6 -16.82 -26.24 59.19
N LEU A 7 -17.28 -27.36 59.76
CA LEU A 7 -17.28 -28.65 59.05
C LEU A 7 -18.35 -28.68 57.95
N LEU A 8 -19.51 -28.05 58.16
CA LEU A 8 -20.58 -27.97 57.15
C LEU A 8 -20.19 -27.07 55.96
N LEU A 9 -19.47 -25.97 56.21
CA LEU A 9 -18.93 -25.09 55.17
C LEU A 9 -17.86 -25.78 54.31
N LEU A 10 -17.01 -26.62 54.91
CA LEU A 10 -16.01 -27.41 54.17
C LEU A 10 -16.64 -28.54 53.34
N VAL A 11 -17.76 -29.12 53.78
CA VAL A 11 -18.48 -30.16 53.03
C VAL A 11 -19.29 -29.55 51.88
N ILE A 12 -19.85 -28.35 52.02
CA ILE A 12 -20.58 -27.67 50.94
C ILE A 12 -19.62 -27.10 49.87
N LEU A 13 -18.40 -26.69 50.25
CA LEU A 13 -17.33 -26.34 49.29
C LEU A 13 -16.67 -27.55 48.62
N GLY A 14 -16.85 -28.76 49.15
CA GLY A 14 -16.29 -30.01 48.62
C GLY A 14 -17.16 -30.74 47.60
N PHE A 15 -18.41 -30.31 47.36
CA PHE A 15 -19.39 -31.02 46.52
C PHE A 15 -19.89 -30.24 45.29
N THR A 16 -19.26 -29.13 44.91
CA THR A 16 -19.53 -28.44 43.64
C THR A 16 -18.33 -28.49 42.70
N SER A 17 -17.93 -29.70 42.27
CA SER A 17 -17.08 -29.93 41.10
C SER A 17 -17.10 -31.41 40.70
N PHE A 18 -18.31 -31.98 40.51
CA PHE A 18 -18.48 -33.16 39.67
C PHE A 18 -19.36 -32.75 38.49
N SER A 19 -18.77 -31.96 37.58
CA SER A 19 -19.20 -31.97 36.19
C SER A 19 -18.35 -33.03 35.50
N VAL A 20 -19.06 -34.03 34.98
CA VAL A 20 -18.59 -35.13 34.14
C VAL A 20 -17.29 -34.76 33.40
N GLU A 21 -16.19 -35.40 33.78
CA GLU A 21 -14.95 -35.43 33.01
C GLU A 21 -15.22 -36.10 31.66
N ALA A 22 -15.69 -35.28 30.72
CA ALA A 22 -15.56 -35.56 29.30
C ALA A 22 -14.06 -35.70 29.03
N ALA A 23 -13.61 -36.94 28.85
CA ALA A 23 -12.31 -37.37 28.31
C ALA A 23 -11.28 -36.22 28.19
N TYR A 24 -10.50 -35.99 29.24
CA TYR A 24 -9.36 -35.08 29.19
C TYR A 24 -8.43 -35.51 28.05
N LYS A 25 -8.54 -34.83 26.89
CA LYS A 25 -7.51 -34.84 25.84
C LYS A 25 -6.19 -34.55 26.53
N ALA A 26 -5.18 -35.41 26.33
CA ALA A 26 -3.83 -35.20 26.84
C ALA A 26 -3.35 -33.75 26.59
N PRO A 27 -2.54 -33.17 27.48
CA PRO A 27 -1.97 -31.84 27.24
C PRO A 27 -1.21 -31.87 25.91
N ARG A 28 -1.67 -31.04 24.94
CA ARG A 28 -1.09 -30.97 23.60
C ARG A 28 0.41 -30.67 23.72
N ARG A 29 1.27 -31.61 23.32
CA ARG A 29 2.72 -31.55 23.51
C ARG A 29 3.34 -30.64 22.44
N ILE A 30 4.04 -29.60 22.89
CA ILE A 30 4.68 -28.60 22.03
C ILE A 30 6.19 -28.81 22.05
N HIS A 31 6.83 -28.69 20.89
CA HIS A 31 8.28 -28.67 20.76
C HIS A 31 8.72 -27.51 19.87
N THR A 32 9.67 -26.72 20.35
CA THR A 32 10.27 -25.61 19.61
C THR A 32 11.59 -26.04 19.01
N LEU A 33 11.79 -25.79 17.71
CA LEU A 33 13.03 -26.06 16.98
C LEU A 33 13.61 -24.74 16.48
N PHE A 34 14.93 -24.65 16.48
CA PHE A 34 15.65 -23.60 15.77
C PHE A 34 16.97 -24.18 15.24
N SER A 35 17.38 -23.74 14.06
CA SER A 35 18.57 -24.24 13.37
C SER A 35 19.70 -23.24 13.44
N VAL A 36 20.92 -23.72 13.70
CA VAL A 36 22.13 -22.90 13.74
C VAL A 36 23.35 -23.68 13.25
N GLU A 37 24.42 -22.96 12.97
CA GLU A 37 25.74 -23.54 12.72
C GLU A 37 26.70 -23.33 13.90
N CYS A 38 27.76 -24.15 13.96
CA CYS A 38 28.88 -23.91 14.86
C CYS A 38 29.54 -22.55 14.57
N GLY A 39 29.46 -21.62 15.53
CA GLY A 39 30.18 -20.35 15.44
C GLY A 39 29.73 -19.30 16.46
N ASN A 40 30.59 -18.33 16.71
CA ASN A 40 30.32 -17.22 17.63
C ASN A 40 29.03 -16.47 17.26
N TYR A 41 28.78 -16.27 15.96
CA TYR A 41 27.58 -15.61 15.44
C TYR A 41 26.28 -16.19 16.01
N PHE A 42 26.15 -17.52 16.01
CA PHE A 42 24.95 -18.19 16.49
C PHE A 42 24.97 -18.45 18.00
N ASP A 43 26.13 -18.42 18.64
CA ASP A 43 26.25 -18.61 20.09
C ASP A 43 25.53 -17.50 20.86
N TRP A 44 25.75 -16.23 20.49
CA TRP A 44 25.09 -15.11 21.16
C TRP A 44 23.60 -15.03 20.85
N GLN A 45 23.20 -15.40 19.63
CA GLN A 45 21.79 -15.54 19.25
C GLN A 45 21.09 -16.64 20.05
N THR A 46 21.75 -17.79 20.22
CA THR A 46 21.26 -18.91 21.03
C THR A 46 21.01 -18.48 22.47
N VAL A 47 21.94 -17.73 23.08
CA VAL A 47 21.74 -17.21 24.45
C VAL A 47 20.55 -16.26 24.52
N GLY A 48 20.39 -15.38 23.54
CA GLY A 48 19.24 -14.47 23.42
C GLY A 48 17.91 -15.21 23.34
N LEU A 49 17.79 -16.15 22.41
CA LEU A 49 16.59 -16.96 22.21
C LEU A 49 16.27 -17.80 23.45
N MET A 50 17.25 -18.51 24.02
CA MET A 50 17.04 -19.34 25.21
C MET A 50 16.66 -18.52 26.45
N HIS A 51 17.21 -17.32 26.62
CA HIS A 51 16.81 -16.42 27.68
C HIS A 51 15.37 -15.94 27.49
N SER A 52 15.03 -15.47 26.28
CA SER A 52 13.67 -15.01 25.98
C SER A 52 12.63 -16.14 26.11
N PHE A 53 12.96 -17.36 25.69
CA PHE A 53 12.13 -18.57 25.86
C PHE A 53 11.76 -18.79 27.34
N ARG A 54 12.75 -18.75 28.25
CA ARG A 54 12.54 -18.91 29.69
C ARG A 54 11.75 -17.74 30.26
N LYS A 55 12.11 -16.51 29.87
CA LYS A 55 11.50 -15.29 30.39
C LYS A 55 10.03 -15.16 29.98
N ALA A 56 9.69 -15.52 28.74
CA ALA A 56 8.33 -15.56 28.22
C ALA A 56 7.48 -16.72 28.77
N LYS A 57 8.11 -17.69 29.46
CA LYS A 57 7.47 -18.92 29.92
C LYS A 57 6.87 -19.72 28.75
N GLN A 58 7.61 -19.80 27.65
CA GLN A 58 7.23 -20.58 26.49
C GLN A 58 7.03 -22.05 26.91
N PRO A 59 5.86 -22.66 26.63
CA PRO A 59 5.60 -24.05 27.00
C PRO A 59 6.33 -25.03 26.08
N GLY A 60 6.54 -26.25 26.57
CA GLY A 60 7.13 -27.34 25.80
C GLY A 60 8.66 -27.38 25.87
N HIS A 61 9.24 -28.32 25.12
CA HIS A 61 10.68 -28.46 24.99
C HIS A 61 11.21 -27.56 23.87
N ILE A 62 12.48 -27.16 23.95
CA ILE A 62 13.19 -26.45 22.89
C ILE A 62 14.45 -27.23 22.54
N THR A 63 14.69 -27.46 21.25
CA THR A 63 15.89 -28.14 20.74
C THR A 63 16.54 -27.30 19.67
N ARG A 64 17.85 -27.10 19.83
CA ARG A 64 18.75 -26.51 18.85
C ARG A 64 19.23 -27.57 17.88
N LEU A 65 18.93 -27.42 16.59
CA LEU A 65 19.49 -28.23 15.52
C LEU A 65 20.83 -27.62 15.14
N LEU A 66 21.93 -28.27 15.53
CA LEU A 66 23.27 -27.73 15.39
C LEU A 66 24.01 -28.44 14.25
N SER A 67 24.28 -27.70 13.17
CA SER A 67 25.08 -28.15 12.04
C SER A 67 26.53 -27.72 12.20
N CYS A 68 27.46 -28.67 12.22
CA CYS A 68 28.89 -28.39 12.32
C CYS A 68 29.67 -29.26 11.33
N THR A 69 30.76 -28.74 10.78
CA THR A 69 31.78 -29.61 10.18
C THR A 69 32.57 -30.33 11.27
N ASP A 70 33.20 -31.45 10.92
CA ASP A 70 34.04 -32.21 11.88
C ASP A 70 35.14 -31.32 12.48
N GLU A 71 35.79 -30.49 11.65
CA GLU A 71 36.81 -29.53 12.08
C GLU A 71 36.27 -28.47 13.06
N GLN A 72 35.09 -27.89 12.78
CA GLN A 72 34.47 -26.92 13.67
C GLN A 72 34.13 -27.54 15.02
N LYS A 73 33.65 -28.79 15.00
CA LYS A 73 33.19 -29.50 16.18
C LYS A 73 34.31 -29.77 17.20
N GLU A 74 35.52 -30.07 16.75
CA GLU A 74 36.66 -30.35 17.64
C GLU A 74 36.97 -29.18 18.60
N SER A 75 36.73 -27.95 18.16
CA SER A 75 37.03 -26.73 18.93
C SER A 75 35.79 -25.96 19.39
N TYR A 76 34.58 -26.46 19.11
CA TYR A 76 33.34 -25.75 19.41
C TYR A 76 33.02 -25.79 20.92
N ARG A 77 32.88 -24.60 21.50
CA ARG A 77 32.67 -24.41 22.95
C ARG A 77 31.19 -24.31 23.34
N GLY A 78 30.30 -24.07 22.37
CA GLY A 78 28.91 -23.68 22.59
C GLY A 78 27.92 -24.83 22.77
N MET A 79 28.36 -26.08 22.94
CA MET A 79 27.46 -27.25 23.06
C MET A 79 26.45 -27.14 24.21
N HIS A 80 26.83 -26.47 25.30
CA HIS A 80 26.04 -26.32 26.52
C HIS A 80 25.01 -25.18 26.48
N LEU A 81 24.98 -24.37 25.41
CA LEU A 81 24.16 -23.15 25.36
C LEU A 81 22.64 -23.41 25.31
N ALA A 82 22.25 -24.55 24.73
CA ALA A 82 20.86 -24.99 24.60
C ALA A 82 20.79 -26.53 24.56
N PRO A 83 19.63 -27.15 24.86
CA PRO A 83 19.41 -28.56 24.52
C PRO A 83 19.66 -28.74 23.02
N THR A 84 20.65 -29.54 22.67
CA THR A 84 21.19 -29.59 21.30
C THR A 84 21.02 -30.98 20.72
N PHE A 85 20.51 -31.02 19.49
CA PHE A 85 20.52 -32.20 18.63
C PHE A 85 21.47 -31.93 17.47
N GLU A 86 22.55 -32.67 17.42
CA GLU A 86 23.56 -32.53 16.38
C GLU A 86 23.01 -33.09 15.07
N VAL A 87 23.18 -32.33 13.99
CA VAL A 87 22.77 -32.73 12.65
C VAL A 87 23.95 -32.59 11.68
N PRO A 88 24.02 -33.40 10.61
CA PRO A 88 25.05 -33.25 9.60
C PRO A 88 25.05 -31.84 9.00
N SER A 89 26.24 -31.28 8.75
CA SER A 89 26.35 -30.04 7.98
C SER A 89 26.14 -30.33 6.49
N MET A 90 25.22 -29.58 5.89
CA MET A 90 24.99 -29.48 4.46
C MET A 90 25.44 -28.10 3.93
N SER A 91 26.22 -27.33 4.71
CA SER A 91 26.69 -26.00 4.30
C SER A 91 27.52 -26.04 3.02
N VAL A 92 28.18 -27.17 2.76
CA VAL A 92 28.72 -27.54 1.46
C VAL A 92 27.93 -28.76 1.00
N HIS A 93 27.21 -28.60 -0.10
CA HIS A 93 26.35 -29.66 -0.61
C HIS A 93 27.19 -30.88 -1.04
N PRO A 94 26.89 -32.11 -0.54
CA PRO A 94 27.77 -33.27 -0.71
C PRO A 94 27.94 -33.72 -2.17
N VAL A 95 26.91 -33.51 -3.00
CA VAL A 95 26.94 -33.87 -4.43
C VAL A 95 27.48 -32.73 -5.32
N THR A 96 26.93 -31.51 -5.20
CA THR A 96 27.24 -30.40 -6.11
C THR A 96 28.43 -29.56 -5.67
N GLY A 97 28.86 -29.67 -4.42
CA GLY A 97 29.90 -28.82 -3.82
C GLY A 97 29.47 -27.36 -3.60
N ASP A 98 28.21 -27.01 -3.85
CA ASP A 98 27.70 -25.65 -3.66
C ASP A 98 27.73 -25.27 -2.17
N ARG A 99 28.28 -24.09 -1.87
CA ARG A 99 28.34 -23.57 -0.50
C ARG A 99 27.09 -22.74 -0.21
N TYR A 100 26.11 -23.34 0.46
CA TYR A 100 24.84 -22.73 0.82
C TYR A 100 24.40 -23.09 2.24
N PRO A 101 24.85 -22.33 3.27
CA PRO A 101 24.59 -22.66 4.67
C PRO A 101 23.12 -22.75 5.07
N ALA A 102 22.23 -21.97 4.46
CA ALA A 102 20.82 -21.92 4.84
C ALA A 102 20.07 -23.25 4.59
N ILE A 103 20.59 -24.15 3.73
CA ILE A 103 20.04 -25.50 3.53
C ILE A 103 20.10 -26.38 4.79
N ASN A 104 20.95 -26.03 5.76
CA ASN A 104 21.01 -26.75 7.03
C ASN A 104 19.68 -26.75 7.78
N LYS A 105 18.84 -25.71 7.61
CA LYS A 105 17.53 -25.64 8.25
C LYS A 105 16.59 -26.77 7.79
N PRO A 106 16.27 -26.93 6.50
CA PRO A 106 15.48 -28.07 6.04
C PRO A 106 16.17 -29.42 6.28
N ALA A 107 17.48 -29.52 6.03
CA ALA A 107 18.22 -30.78 6.22
C ALA A 107 18.22 -31.25 7.68
N GLY A 108 18.43 -30.32 8.62
CA GLY A 108 18.42 -30.59 10.05
C GLY A 108 17.04 -31.02 10.55
N VAL A 109 15.96 -30.41 10.03
CA VAL A 109 14.58 -30.81 10.36
C VAL A 109 14.29 -32.23 9.88
N VAL A 110 14.66 -32.57 8.64
CA VAL A 110 14.52 -33.95 8.10
C VAL A 110 15.29 -34.94 8.97
N TYR A 111 16.54 -34.60 9.32
CA TYR A 111 17.39 -35.46 10.14
C TYR A 111 16.81 -35.65 11.56
N TRP A 112 16.32 -34.57 12.19
CA TRP A 112 15.69 -34.63 13.51
C TRP A 112 14.45 -35.51 13.51
N LEU A 113 13.56 -35.38 12.53
CA LEU A 113 12.36 -36.22 12.41
C LEU A 113 12.70 -37.71 12.30
N LYS A 114 13.82 -38.05 11.66
CA LYS A 114 14.24 -39.43 11.41
C LYS A 114 14.98 -40.06 12.59
N HIS A 115 15.72 -39.27 13.36
CA HIS A 115 16.71 -39.79 14.31
C HIS A 115 16.46 -39.37 15.77
N SER A 116 15.62 -38.38 16.03
CA SER A 116 15.33 -37.91 17.39
C SER A 116 14.16 -38.64 18.02
N LYS A 117 14.34 -39.15 19.24
CA LYS A 117 13.25 -39.69 20.06
C LYS A 117 12.23 -38.63 20.46
N ASP A 118 12.62 -37.38 20.51
CA ASP A 118 11.72 -36.27 20.81
C ASP A 118 10.65 -36.14 19.72
N ALA A 119 11.01 -36.40 18.45
CA ALA A 119 10.09 -36.30 17.31
C ALA A 119 8.97 -37.36 17.33
N GLU A 120 9.11 -38.43 18.11
CA GLU A 120 8.09 -39.47 18.29
C GLU A 120 6.98 -39.01 19.26
N ASN A 121 7.29 -38.08 20.17
CA ASN A 121 6.44 -37.75 21.32
C ASN A 121 5.97 -36.28 21.33
N VAL A 122 5.65 -35.74 20.17
CA VAL A 122 5.23 -34.34 19.99
C VAL A 122 3.96 -34.28 19.13
N ASP A 123 3.08 -33.34 19.44
CA ASP A 123 1.85 -33.10 18.66
C ASP A 123 1.99 -31.83 17.79
N TRP A 124 2.64 -30.79 18.34
CA TRP A 124 2.77 -29.48 17.71
C TRP A 124 4.22 -29.01 17.67
N ILE A 125 4.63 -28.51 16.51
CA ILE A 125 5.97 -27.97 16.28
C ILE A 125 5.90 -26.46 16.11
N LEU A 126 6.86 -25.77 16.71
CA LEU A 126 7.16 -24.37 16.48
C LEU A 126 8.59 -24.25 15.96
N ILE A 127 8.80 -23.86 14.71
CA ILE A 127 10.14 -23.59 14.17
C ILE A 127 10.37 -22.08 14.17
N LEU A 128 11.46 -21.64 14.78
CA LEU A 128 11.89 -20.24 14.88
C LEU A 128 13.30 -20.06 14.31
N ASP A 129 13.63 -18.82 13.93
CA ASP A 129 15.01 -18.43 13.64
C ASP A 129 15.77 -18.09 14.92
N ALA A 130 17.10 -18.22 14.88
CA ALA A 130 17.96 -17.95 16.04
C ALA A 130 18.00 -16.46 16.43
N ASP A 131 17.76 -15.58 15.47
CA ASP A 131 17.74 -14.13 15.64
C ASP A 131 16.37 -13.58 16.07
N MET A 132 15.69 -14.31 16.96
CA MET A 132 14.37 -13.95 17.45
C MET A 132 14.32 -13.80 18.98
N ILE A 133 13.51 -12.84 19.46
CA ILE A 133 13.17 -12.66 20.87
C ILE A 133 11.70 -13.03 21.09
N ILE A 134 11.46 -14.02 21.94
CA ILE A 134 10.12 -14.42 22.37
C ILE A 134 9.67 -13.46 23.49
N ARG A 135 8.60 -12.71 23.24
CA ARG A 135 8.02 -11.78 24.21
C ARG A 135 6.89 -12.40 25.02
N GLY A 136 6.30 -13.48 24.54
CA GLY A 136 5.14 -14.15 25.17
C GLY A 136 5.00 -15.61 24.71
N PRO A 137 4.21 -16.45 25.42
CA PRO A 137 4.04 -17.84 25.04
C PRO A 137 3.28 -17.96 23.71
N ILE A 138 3.84 -18.71 22.78
CA ILE A 138 3.29 -19.03 21.45
C ILE A 138 2.86 -20.49 21.46
N ARG A 139 1.56 -20.73 21.51
CA ARG A 139 0.97 -22.08 21.46
C ARG A 139 0.32 -22.26 20.08
N PRO A 140 0.79 -23.19 19.22
CA PRO A 140 0.31 -23.32 17.84
C PRO A 140 -1.22 -23.34 17.72
N TYR A 141 -1.91 -24.05 18.59
CA TYR A 141 -3.37 -24.12 18.59
C TYR A 141 -4.09 -22.86 19.12
N GLU A 142 -3.46 -22.05 19.98
CA GLU A 142 -4.05 -20.78 20.42
C GLU A 142 -3.90 -19.70 19.36
N ILE A 143 -2.82 -19.78 18.56
CA ILE A 143 -2.65 -18.94 17.38
C ILE A 143 -3.38 -19.49 16.16
N GLY A 144 -4.26 -20.49 16.31
CA GLY A 144 -5.15 -20.95 15.25
C GLY A 144 -4.59 -22.01 14.31
N ALA A 145 -3.39 -22.57 14.55
CA ALA A 145 -2.86 -23.65 13.73
C ALA A 145 -3.72 -24.91 13.87
N GLU A 146 -3.95 -25.57 12.74
CA GLU A 146 -4.72 -26.81 12.61
C GLU A 146 -3.91 -27.80 11.76
N LYS A 147 -4.19 -29.10 11.89
CA LYS A 147 -3.59 -30.10 11.01
C LYS A 147 -4.01 -29.83 9.56
N GLY A 148 -3.04 -29.75 8.66
CA GLY A 148 -3.21 -29.33 7.26
C GLY A 148 -3.25 -27.81 7.05
N ARG A 149 -3.39 -27.01 8.12
CA ARG A 149 -3.46 -25.55 8.08
C ARG A 149 -2.50 -24.92 9.09
N PRO A 150 -1.19 -24.92 8.78
CA PRO A 150 -0.16 -24.31 9.63
C PRO A 150 -0.35 -22.80 9.75
N VAL A 151 0.20 -22.20 10.81
CA VAL A 151 0.28 -20.74 10.97
C VAL A 151 1.70 -20.30 10.72
N ALA A 152 1.88 -19.24 9.93
CA ALA A 152 3.20 -18.67 9.68
C ALA A 152 3.18 -17.14 9.54
N ALA A 153 4.34 -16.51 9.73
CA ALA A 153 4.49 -15.07 9.52
C ALA A 153 4.56 -14.74 8.02
N TYR A 154 4.06 -13.55 7.65
CA TYR A 154 4.06 -13.07 6.27
C TYR A 154 5.44 -12.58 5.81
N TYR A 155 5.85 -13.01 4.61
CA TYR A 155 7.13 -12.67 4.00
C TYR A 155 6.93 -12.14 2.57
N GLY A 156 6.39 -10.93 2.45
CA GLY A 156 5.94 -10.35 1.17
C GLY A 156 7.03 -10.17 0.10
N TYR A 157 8.31 -10.23 0.45
CA TYR A 157 9.41 -10.15 -0.51
C TYR A 157 9.63 -11.45 -1.31
N LEU A 158 8.95 -12.56 -0.96
CA LEU A 158 8.98 -13.81 -1.72
C LEU A 158 8.17 -13.69 -3.03
N ARG A 159 8.65 -12.85 -3.96
CA ARG A 159 8.01 -12.55 -5.26
C ARG A 159 7.82 -13.78 -6.15
N GLY A 160 8.66 -14.81 -5.96
CA GLY A 160 8.65 -16.05 -6.73
C GLY A 160 7.35 -16.84 -6.63
N CYS A 161 6.55 -16.64 -5.57
CA CYS A 161 5.22 -17.23 -5.47
C CYS A 161 4.23 -16.67 -6.53
N ASP A 162 4.44 -15.46 -7.03
CA ASP A 162 3.49 -14.77 -7.93
C ASP A 162 3.94 -14.78 -9.41
N ASN A 163 5.03 -15.48 -9.72
CA ASN A 163 5.66 -15.42 -11.03
C ASN A 163 6.15 -16.79 -11.54
N ILE A 164 7.00 -16.75 -12.56
CA ILE A 164 7.53 -17.94 -13.24
C ILE A 164 8.21 -18.93 -12.29
N LEU A 165 8.81 -18.48 -11.18
CA LEU A 165 9.53 -19.36 -10.25
C LEU A 165 8.61 -20.43 -9.65
N ALA A 166 7.39 -20.07 -9.23
CA ALA A 166 6.41 -21.04 -8.75
C ALA A 166 6.00 -22.02 -9.84
N GLN A 167 5.82 -21.55 -11.07
CA GLN A 167 5.42 -22.39 -12.21
C GLN A 167 6.50 -23.41 -12.58
N LEU A 168 7.77 -23.06 -12.37
CA LEU A 168 8.91 -23.94 -12.62
C LEU A 168 9.09 -24.99 -11.51
N HIS A 169 8.87 -24.59 -10.26
CA HIS A 169 9.31 -25.38 -9.10
C HIS A 169 8.19 -25.98 -8.26
N THR A 170 6.93 -25.81 -8.62
CA THR A 170 5.83 -26.56 -8.01
C THR A 170 4.73 -26.89 -9.02
N LYS A 171 4.10 -28.06 -8.84
CA LYS A 171 2.89 -28.44 -9.57
C LYS A 171 1.64 -27.65 -9.14
N HIS A 172 1.74 -26.98 -8.00
CA HIS A 172 0.65 -26.26 -7.35
C HIS A 172 1.04 -24.79 -7.11
N PRO A 173 1.36 -24.01 -8.17
CA PRO A 173 1.75 -22.61 -8.01
C PRO A 173 0.66 -21.77 -7.33
N GLU A 174 -0.62 -22.14 -7.49
CA GLU A 174 -1.76 -21.52 -6.82
C GLU A 174 -1.76 -21.71 -5.28
N GLN A 175 -0.90 -22.59 -4.77
CA GLN A 175 -0.74 -22.92 -3.35
C GLN A 175 0.53 -22.36 -2.72
N CYS A 176 1.30 -21.55 -3.45
CA CYS A 176 2.50 -20.93 -2.90
C CYS A 176 2.13 -19.78 -1.94
N ASP A 177 2.26 -20.03 -0.63
CA ASP A 177 2.09 -18.99 0.38
C ASP A 177 3.42 -18.27 0.65
N LYS A 178 3.41 -16.94 0.72
CA LYS A 178 4.60 -16.12 1.04
C LYS A 178 4.88 -16.09 2.53
N VAL A 179 5.51 -17.12 3.05
CA VAL A 179 5.65 -17.33 4.50
C VAL A 179 7.08 -17.61 4.94
N GLY A 180 7.40 -17.32 6.19
CA GLY A 180 8.72 -17.53 6.77
C GLY A 180 8.81 -17.17 8.25
N GLY A 181 10.01 -17.27 8.83
CA GLY A 181 10.34 -16.83 10.19
C GLY A 181 9.71 -17.68 11.30
N LEU A 182 8.42 -17.48 11.55
CA LEU A 182 7.60 -18.24 12.48
C LEU A 182 6.86 -19.34 11.72
N LEU A 183 7.07 -20.61 12.06
CA LEU A 183 6.34 -21.74 11.47
C LEU A 183 5.72 -22.60 12.58
N ALA A 184 4.39 -22.62 12.68
CA ALA A 184 3.65 -23.35 13.71
C ALA A 184 2.69 -24.36 13.07
N MET A 185 2.92 -25.66 13.31
CA MET A 185 2.19 -26.71 12.59
C MET A 185 2.04 -28.00 13.40
N HIS A 186 1.15 -28.89 12.95
CA HIS A 186 1.04 -30.23 13.52
C HIS A 186 2.23 -31.10 13.08
N ILE A 187 2.66 -32.05 13.91
CA ILE A 187 3.81 -32.92 13.62
C ILE A 187 3.65 -33.70 12.31
N ASP A 188 2.42 -34.13 12.00
CA ASP A 188 2.13 -34.89 10.77
C ASP A 188 2.34 -34.03 9.51
N ASP A 189 2.01 -32.74 9.58
CA ASP A 189 2.22 -31.81 8.48
C ASP A 189 3.73 -31.62 8.25
N LEU A 190 4.50 -31.48 9.34
CA LEU A 190 5.95 -31.37 9.26
C LEU A 190 6.59 -32.65 8.68
N ARG A 191 6.06 -33.84 9.00
CA ARG A 191 6.55 -35.11 8.44
C ARG A 191 6.33 -35.22 6.94
N ALA A 192 5.21 -34.71 6.43
CA ALA A 192 4.95 -34.63 5.00
C ALA A 192 5.84 -33.57 4.33
N LEU A 193 5.93 -32.39 4.95
CA LEU A 193 6.62 -31.22 4.40
C LEU A 193 8.14 -31.36 4.37
N ALA A 194 8.77 -31.83 5.44
CA ALA A 194 10.22 -31.71 5.61
C ALA A 194 11.04 -32.32 4.46
N PRO A 195 10.71 -33.53 3.93
CA PRO A 195 11.41 -34.06 2.75
C PRO A 195 11.24 -33.19 1.51
N MET A 196 10.03 -32.66 1.29
CA MET A 196 9.74 -31.76 0.16
C MET A 196 10.42 -30.41 0.32
N TRP A 197 10.50 -29.87 1.53
CA TRP A 197 11.22 -28.64 1.83
C TRP A 197 12.69 -28.76 1.43
N LEU A 198 13.37 -29.83 1.83
CA LEU A 198 14.76 -30.06 1.45
C LEU A 198 14.90 -30.21 -0.07
N SER A 199 14.11 -31.08 -0.69
CA SER A 199 14.18 -31.34 -2.13
C SER A 199 13.91 -30.08 -2.98
N LYS A 200 12.88 -29.30 -2.64
CA LYS A 200 12.56 -28.06 -3.35
C LYS A 200 13.58 -26.96 -3.10
N THR A 201 14.24 -26.96 -1.93
CA THR A 201 15.36 -26.06 -1.67
C THR A 201 16.51 -26.35 -2.62
N GLU A 202 16.86 -27.62 -2.82
CA GLU A 202 17.90 -28.03 -3.77
C GLU A 202 17.52 -27.64 -5.20
N GLU A 203 16.27 -27.87 -5.60
CA GLU A 203 15.75 -27.53 -6.93
C GLU A 203 15.89 -26.03 -7.25
N VAL A 204 15.36 -25.17 -6.39
CA VAL A 204 15.44 -23.70 -6.56
C VAL A 204 16.88 -23.21 -6.45
N ARG A 205 17.70 -23.85 -5.61
CA ARG A 205 19.11 -23.49 -5.46
C ARG A 205 19.91 -23.82 -6.71
N GLN A 206 19.61 -24.92 -7.40
CA GLN A 206 20.30 -25.24 -8.67
C GLN A 206 19.83 -24.37 -9.84
N ASP A 207 18.66 -23.75 -9.74
CA ASP A 207 18.15 -22.83 -10.75
C ASP A 207 18.78 -21.42 -10.68
N LYS A 208 20.08 -21.37 -10.94
CA LYS A 208 20.89 -20.13 -10.92
C LYS A 208 20.42 -19.11 -11.94
N ALA A 209 19.75 -19.54 -13.01
CA ALA A 209 19.26 -18.65 -14.07
C ALA A 209 18.16 -17.72 -13.56
N HIS A 210 17.44 -18.12 -12.51
CA HIS A 210 16.27 -17.39 -12.01
C HIS A 210 16.52 -16.72 -10.65
N TRP A 211 17.78 -16.53 -10.22
CA TRP A 211 18.12 -15.86 -8.96
C TRP A 211 17.90 -14.33 -8.95
N GLY A 212 17.58 -13.71 -10.08
CA GLY A 212 17.43 -12.25 -10.19
C GLY A 212 16.40 -11.66 -9.21
N VAL A 213 16.63 -10.41 -8.75
CA VAL A 213 15.75 -9.71 -7.79
C VAL A 213 14.30 -9.64 -8.30
N ASN A 214 14.12 -9.45 -9.61
CA ASN A 214 12.82 -9.37 -10.24
C ASN A 214 12.01 -10.68 -10.12
N ILE A 215 12.68 -11.82 -9.98
CA ILE A 215 12.05 -13.14 -9.88
C ILE A 215 11.94 -13.57 -8.42
N THR A 216 13.06 -13.63 -7.70
CA THR A 216 13.10 -14.17 -6.33
C THR A 216 12.86 -13.10 -5.26
N GLY A 217 13.06 -11.82 -5.56
CA GLY A 217 13.15 -10.80 -4.51
C GLY A 217 14.43 -10.90 -3.64
N ASP A 218 15.38 -11.77 -3.98
CA ASP A 218 16.69 -11.82 -3.34
C ASP A 218 17.52 -10.62 -3.75
N ILE A 219 17.62 -9.62 -2.86
CA ILE A 219 18.37 -8.38 -3.11
C ILE A 219 19.87 -8.61 -3.38
N TYR A 220 20.40 -9.80 -3.08
CA TYR A 220 21.79 -10.15 -3.33
C TYR A 220 22.00 -10.90 -4.65
N GLU A 221 20.92 -11.29 -5.34
CA GLU A 221 20.94 -12.09 -6.58
C GLU A 221 21.80 -13.35 -6.50
N LYS A 222 21.85 -13.97 -5.31
CA LYS A 222 22.75 -15.08 -5.00
C LYS A 222 22.01 -16.35 -4.62
N GLY A 223 20.68 -16.38 -4.77
CA GLY A 223 19.84 -17.48 -4.31
C GLY A 223 19.91 -17.66 -2.79
N TRP A 224 20.10 -16.58 -2.02
CA TRP A 224 20.29 -16.67 -0.58
C TRP A 224 19.03 -17.21 0.13
N ILE A 225 17.86 -16.85 -0.39
CA ILE A 225 16.54 -17.23 0.12
C ILE A 225 15.96 -18.48 -0.55
N SER A 226 16.78 -19.32 -1.20
CA SER A 226 16.33 -20.56 -1.87
C SER A 226 15.63 -21.55 -0.93
N GLU A 227 15.94 -21.56 0.37
CA GLU A 227 15.20 -22.40 1.32
C GLU A 227 13.76 -21.93 1.57
N MET A 228 13.44 -20.66 1.28
CA MET A 228 12.17 -20.04 1.68
C MET A 228 10.96 -20.32 0.78
N TYR A 229 10.99 -20.13 -0.55
CA TYR A 229 11.74 -21.00 -1.44
C TYR A 229 11.22 -22.42 -1.33
N GLY A 230 12.14 -23.34 -1.04
CA GLY A 230 11.83 -24.74 -0.86
C GLY A 230 10.72 -25.00 0.16
N TYR A 231 10.59 -24.19 1.22
CA TYR A 231 9.51 -24.33 2.20
C TYR A 231 8.15 -24.09 1.54
N SER A 232 7.99 -22.95 0.89
CA SER A 232 6.71 -22.53 0.29
C SER A 232 6.28 -23.47 -0.83
N PHE A 233 7.21 -23.88 -1.70
CA PHE A 233 6.92 -24.84 -2.76
C PHE A 233 6.71 -26.26 -2.22
N GLY A 234 7.47 -26.67 -1.19
CA GLY A 234 7.28 -27.97 -0.54
C GLY A 234 5.93 -28.07 0.16
N ALA A 235 5.47 -26.98 0.79
CA ALA A 235 4.15 -26.88 1.41
C ALA A 235 3.02 -27.00 0.39
N ALA A 236 3.16 -26.33 -0.76
CA ALA A 236 2.24 -26.44 -1.88
C ALA A 236 2.14 -27.88 -2.41
N GLU A 237 3.27 -28.58 -2.56
CA GLU A 237 3.30 -29.96 -3.07
C GLU A 237 2.61 -30.96 -2.13
N VAL A 238 2.65 -30.72 -0.82
CA VAL A 238 1.98 -31.58 0.18
C VAL A 238 0.61 -31.06 0.58
N GLY A 239 0.09 -30.04 -0.11
CA GLY A 239 -1.27 -29.52 0.03
C GLY A 239 -1.52 -28.71 1.31
N LEU A 240 -0.48 -28.12 1.90
CA LEU A 240 -0.65 -27.26 3.08
C LEU A 240 -1.07 -25.86 2.67
N ARG A 241 -2.04 -25.31 3.41
CA ARG A 241 -2.52 -23.92 3.25
C ARG A 241 -2.35 -23.16 4.55
N HIS A 242 -1.47 -22.18 4.55
CA HIS A 242 -1.13 -21.43 5.75
C HIS A 242 -2.26 -20.49 6.15
N LYS A 243 -2.49 -20.38 7.46
CA LYS A 243 -3.13 -19.21 8.07
C LYS A 243 -2.03 -18.18 8.32
N ILE A 244 -1.97 -17.16 7.47
CA ILE A 244 -0.86 -16.20 7.49
C ILE A 244 -1.17 -15.09 8.52
N ASN A 245 -0.20 -14.76 9.37
CA ASN A 245 -0.34 -13.72 10.39
C ASN A 245 0.80 -12.69 10.30
N ASP A 246 0.44 -11.41 10.23
CA ASP A 246 1.36 -10.27 10.15
C ASP A 246 1.60 -9.63 11.54
N ASN A 247 0.72 -9.89 12.50
CA ASN A 247 0.67 -9.21 13.80
C ASN A 247 1.52 -9.91 14.89
N LEU A 248 1.85 -11.19 14.73
CA LEU A 248 2.56 -12.02 15.72
C LEU A 248 4.06 -11.68 15.80
N MET A 249 4.68 -11.40 14.67
CA MET A 249 6.12 -11.18 14.53
C MET A 249 6.40 -9.79 13.97
N ILE A 250 7.38 -9.09 14.53
CA ILE A 250 7.77 -7.75 14.06
C ILE A 250 9.29 -7.58 13.98
N TYR A 251 9.75 -6.80 13.02
CA TYR A 251 11.14 -6.35 12.97
C TYR A 251 11.35 -5.13 13.89
N PRO A 252 12.43 -5.07 14.69
CA PRO A 252 12.84 -3.83 15.35
C PRO A 252 12.93 -2.66 14.37
N GLY A 253 12.50 -1.48 14.81
CA GLY A 253 12.43 -0.28 13.97
C GLY A 253 11.10 -0.11 13.24
N TYR A 254 10.29 -1.17 13.12
CA TYR A 254 8.95 -1.08 12.52
C TYR A 254 7.92 -0.73 13.61
N PRO A 255 6.99 0.21 13.33
CA PRO A 255 5.89 0.49 14.24
C PRO A 255 4.88 -0.66 14.20
N PRO A 256 4.48 -1.23 15.36
CA PRO A 256 3.39 -2.19 15.39
C PRO A 256 2.07 -1.50 15.03
N ARG A 257 1.12 -2.24 14.45
CA ARG A 257 -0.23 -1.74 14.24
C ARG A 257 -0.87 -1.28 15.55
N GLU A 258 -1.81 -0.35 15.45
CA GLU A 258 -2.56 0.13 16.61
C GLU A 258 -3.29 -1.04 17.31
N GLY A 259 -3.20 -1.11 18.63
CA GLY A 259 -3.80 -2.19 19.43
C GLY A 259 -3.10 -3.56 19.35
N VAL A 260 -2.22 -3.80 18.38
CA VAL A 260 -1.49 -5.07 18.23
C VAL A 260 -0.30 -5.14 19.16
N GLU A 261 -0.17 -6.21 19.94
CA GLU A 261 1.01 -6.49 20.76
C GLU A 261 1.74 -7.72 20.20
N PRO A 262 2.88 -7.54 19.49
CA PRO A 262 3.62 -8.64 18.89
C PRO A 262 4.19 -9.58 19.95
N LEU A 263 4.20 -10.89 19.69
CA LEU A 263 4.75 -11.91 20.59
C LEU A 263 6.19 -12.30 20.24
N LEU A 264 6.65 -11.93 19.06
CA LEU A 264 7.96 -12.30 18.53
C LEU A 264 8.63 -11.08 17.90
N ILE A 265 9.91 -10.86 18.19
CA ILE A 265 10.73 -9.85 17.52
C ILE A 265 11.77 -10.57 16.67
N HIS A 266 11.87 -10.24 15.38
CA HIS A 266 12.90 -10.76 14.48
C HIS A 266 13.96 -9.69 14.21
N TYR A 267 15.17 -9.81 14.77
CA TYR A 267 16.22 -8.80 14.63
C TYR A 267 17.19 -9.07 13.45
N GLY A 268 16.65 -9.58 12.35
CA GLY A 268 17.42 -9.93 11.15
C GLY A 268 17.95 -8.72 10.34
N LEU A 269 17.40 -7.54 10.54
CA LEU A 269 17.72 -6.31 9.80
C LEU A 269 18.39 -5.26 10.70
N ARG A 270 19.10 -4.31 10.08
CA ARG A 270 19.62 -3.12 10.78
C ARG A 270 18.46 -2.23 11.23
N PHE A 271 18.55 -1.71 12.46
CA PHE A 271 17.58 -0.76 13.00
C PHE A 271 18.25 0.33 13.85
N SER A 272 17.54 1.44 14.07
CA SER A 272 18.04 2.62 14.78
C SER A 272 17.03 3.17 15.78
N VAL A 273 17.53 3.80 16.84
CA VAL A 273 16.77 4.56 17.83
C VAL A 273 17.52 5.88 18.08
N GLY A 274 17.05 6.96 17.45
CA GLY A 274 17.78 8.21 17.40
C GLY A 274 19.17 8.02 16.76
N ASN A 275 20.23 8.44 17.46
CA ASN A 275 21.61 8.31 16.97
C ASN A 275 22.25 6.94 17.25
N TRP A 276 21.54 6.04 17.93
CA TRP A 276 22.01 4.70 18.22
C TRP A 276 21.48 3.73 17.16
N SER A 277 22.28 2.75 16.73
CA SER A 277 21.85 1.71 15.79
C SER A 277 22.46 0.36 16.12
N PHE A 278 21.78 -0.71 15.71
CA PHE A 278 22.26 -2.08 15.81
C PHE A 278 22.11 -2.80 14.48
N ASN A 279 23.11 -3.60 14.13
CA ASN A 279 23.12 -4.49 12.99
C ASN A 279 23.78 -5.81 13.39
N LYS A 280 23.05 -6.92 13.27
CA LYS A 280 23.58 -8.23 13.67
C LYS A 280 24.82 -8.64 12.85
N ALA A 281 24.91 -8.18 11.61
CA ALA A 281 26.05 -8.52 10.74
C ALA A 281 27.36 -7.91 11.22
N ASP A 282 27.31 -6.85 12.04
CA ASP A 282 28.51 -6.24 12.66
C ASP A 282 29.09 -7.11 13.80
N HIS A 283 28.39 -8.19 14.17
CA HIS A 283 28.69 -9.09 15.28
C HIS A 283 28.88 -10.56 14.84
N ASP A 284 29.33 -10.77 13.60
CA ASP A 284 29.53 -12.12 13.02
C ASP A 284 30.62 -12.92 13.76
N GLU A 285 31.76 -12.27 14.05
CA GLU A 285 32.90 -12.91 14.71
C GLU A 285 32.91 -12.73 16.24
N ASP A 286 31.92 -12.01 16.78
CA ASP A 286 31.93 -11.54 18.17
C ASP A 286 31.84 -12.70 19.18
N ASP A 287 32.94 -12.97 19.86
CA ASP A 287 33.08 -13.98 20.92
C ASP A 287 32.44 -13.56 22.27
N ILE A 288 31.44 -12.70 22.23
CA ILE A 288 30.84 -12.02 23.40
C ILE A 288 30.34 -12.99 24.48
N ILE A 289 29.96 -14.20 24.08
CA ILE A 289 29.59 -15.29 25.00
C ILE A 289 30.73 -15.67 25.93
N TYR A 290 31.95 -15.71 25.41
CA TYR A 290 33.14 -16.20 26.12
C TYR A 290 33.95 -15.07 26.77
N ASN A 291 33.60 -13.82 26.50
CA ASN A 291 34.26 -12.64 27.05
C ASN A 291 33.46 -12.04 28.21
N CYS A 292 33.86 -12.38 29.43
CA CYS A 292 33.16 -11.97 30.65
C CYS A 292 32.87 -10.45 30.68
N SER A 293 31.65 -10.09 31.10
CA SER A 293 31.18 -8.70 31.25
C SER A 293 31.03 -7.90 29.94
N ARG A 294 31.32 -8.49 28.78
CA ARG A 294 31.08 -7.85 27.47
C ARG A 294 29.59 -7.89 27.13
N LEU A 295 29.02 -6.74 26.76
CA LEU A 295 27.62 -6.59 26.34
C LEU A 295 27.54 -5.85 25.01
N PHE A 296 26.42 -5.96 24.31
CA PHE A 296 26.14 -5.12 23.15
C PHE A 296 26.04 -3.65 23.56
N PRO A 297 26.32 -2.70 22.64
CA PRO A 297 26.20 -1.28 22.90
C PRO A 297 24.86 -0.94 23.56
N GLN A 298 24.90 -0.24 24.70
CA GLN A 298 23.69 0.11 25.45
C GLN A 298 22.74 0.95 24.56
N PRO A 299 21.46 0.58 24.42
CA PRO A 299 20.49 1.39 23.70
C PRO A 299 20.04 2.60 24.54
N PRO A 300 19.35 3.59 23.94
CA PRO A 300 18.71 4.68 24.67
C PRO A 300 17.76 4.17 25.76
N TYR A 301 17.66 4.90 26.88
CA TYR A 301 16.74 4.58 27.96
C TYR A 301 15.29 4.91 27.56
N PRO A 302 14.28 4.26 28.18
CA PRO A 302 12.87 4.55 27.92
C PRO A 302 12.48 6.03 28.04
N ARG A 303 13.13 6.77 28.96
CA ARG A 303 12.88 8.21 29.13
C ARG A 303 13.38 9.04 27.95
N GLU A 304 14.48 8.63 27.31
CA GLU A 304 15.00 9.29 26.12
C GLU A 304 14.12 8.97 24.90
N VAL A 305 13.64 7.73 24.78
CA VAL A 305 12.66 7.35 23.74
C VAL A 305 11.38 8.18 23.84
N ASN A 306 10.89 8.46 25.05
CA ASN A 306 9.74 9.35 25.25
C ASN A 306 9.94 10.78 24.75
N THR A 307 11.18 11.26 24.69
CA THR A 307 11.51 12.60 24.19
C THR A 307 11.87 12.62 22.70
N LEU A 308 12.24 11.46 22.13
CA LEU A 308 12.63 11.33 20.73
C LEU A 308 11.43 11.30 19.78
N GLU A 309 10.29 10.76 20.22
CA GLU A 309 9.12 10.56 19.36
C GLU A 309 7.83 10.91 20.12
N THR A 310 6.99 11.74 19.50
CA THR A 310 5.68 12.14 20.04
C THR A 310 4.55 11.26 19.52
N ASP A 311 4.69 10.67 18.33
CA ASP A 311 3.72 9.73 17.79
C ASP A 311 3.67 8.43 18.63
N PRO A 312 2.50 8.04 19.16
CA PRO A 312 2.39 6.86 20.01
C PRO A 312 2.82 5.54 19.35
N ASN A 313 2.56 5.35 18.05
CA ASN A 313 2.82 4.10 17.33
C ASN A 313 4.28 3.98 16.92
N LEU A 314 4.87 5.05 16.37
CA LEU A 314 6.31 5.12 16.10
C LEU A 314 7.12 4.94 17.40
N ARG A 315 6.69 5.58 18.49
CA ARG A 315 7.31 5.42 19.80
C ARG A 315 7.21 3.98 20.32
N ARG A 316 6.11 3.27 20.07
CA ARG A 316 5.99 1.83 20.38
C ARG A 316 7.01 1.00 19.59
N GLY A 317 7.21 1.31 18.31
CA GLY A 317 8.27 0.70 17.49
C GLY A 317 9.66 0.90 18.11
N LEU A 318 9.99 2.13 18.54
CA LEU A 318 11.25 2.42 19.23
C LEU A 318 11.39 1.68 20.57
N PHE A 319 10.29 1.50 21.32
CA PHE A 319 10.28 0.71 22.53
C PHE A 319 10.61 -0.77 22.27
N LEU A 320 10.05 -1.35 21.21
CA LEU A 320 10.37 -2.73 20.79
C LEU A 320 11.84 -2.86 20.38
N SER A 321 12.40 -1.85 19.70
CA SER A 321 13.81 -1.80 19.33
C SER A 321 14.73 -1.84 20.54
N ILE A 322 14.49 -1.00 21.56
CA ILE A 322 15.31 -1.02 22.78
C ILE A 322 15.03 -2.26 23.63
N GLU A 323 13.80 -2.79 23.63
CA GLU A 323 13.45 -4.05 24.31
C GLU A 323 14.29 -5.20 23.78
N CYS A 324 14.43 -5.32 22.45
CA CYS A 324 15.24 -6.34 21.79
C CYS A 324 16.67 -6.41 22.35
N ILE A 325 17.42 -5.30 22.32
CA ILE A 325 18.81 -5.29 22.79
C ILE A 325 18.91 -5.43 24.30
N ASN A 326 17.96 -4.87 25.06
CA ASN A 326 17.97 -5.01 26.51
C ASN A 326 17.74 -6.47 26.94
N ILE A 327 16.91 -7.24 26.23
CA ILE A 327 16.73 -8.67 26.47
C ILE A 327 18.00 -9.46 26.12
N LEU A 328 18.65 -9.16 24.99
CA LEU A 328 19.93 -9.77 24.62
C LEU A 328 20.98 -9.53 25.71
N ASN A 329 21.14 -8.27 26.14
CA ASN A 329 22.11 -7.92 27.18
C ASN A 329 21.78 -8.52 28.55
N GLU A 330 20.50 -8.62 28.92
CA GLU A 330 20.09 -9.34 30.13
C GLU A 330 20.46 -10.84 30.04
N GLY A 331 20.22 -11.47 28.89
CA GLY A 331 20.60 -12.86 28.64
C GLY A 331 22.10 -13.09 28.75
N LEU A 332 22.90 -12.21 28.16
CA LEU A 332 24.37 -12.23 28.26
C LEU A 332 24.85 -12.11 29.71
N LEU A 333 24.27 -11.18 30.48
CA LEU A 333 24.61 -11.01 31.90
C LEU A 333 24.34 -12.27 32.72
N LEU A 334 23.19 -12.89 32.51
CA LEU A 334 22.83 -14.13 33.21
C LEU A 334 23.72 -15.30 32.77
N HIS A 335 24.04 -15.37 31.48
CA HIS A 335 24.94 -16.38 30.95
C HIS A 335 26.35 -16.25 31.54
N HIS A 336 26.95 -15.05 31.53
CA HIS A 336 28.25 -14.80 32.15
C HIS A 336 28.24 -15.14 33.65
N ALA A 337 27.19 -14.75 34.37
CA ALA A 337 27.05 -15.10 35.77
C ALA A 337 26.97 -16.62 36.01
N SER A 338 26.23 -17.35 35.16
CA SER A 338 26.13 -18.82 35.25
C SER A 338 27.44 -19.54 34.94
N ASN A 339 28.33 -18.91 34.17
CA ASN A 339 29.67 -19.42 33.85
C ASN A 339 30.77 -18.92 34.81
N GLY A 340 30.39 -18.35 35.96
CA GLY A 340 31.34 -17.95 36.99
C GLY A 340 32.13 -16.68 36.69
N CYS A 341 31.71 -15.87 35.71
CA CYS A 341 32.33 -14.57 35.47
C CYS A 341 32.22 -13.65 36.70
N PRO A 342 33.23 -12.79 36.94
CA PRO A 342 33.13 -11.78 37.98
C PRO A 342 31.98 -10.82 37.69
N LYS A 343 31.36 -10.28 38.75
CA LYS A 343 30.30 -9.29 38.59
C LYS A 343 30.86 -8.06 37.85
N PRO A 344 30.18 -7.60 36.78
CA PRO A 344 30.64 -6.40 36.07
C PRO A 344 30.64 -5.18 37.00
N PRO A 345 31.54 -4.20 36.77
CA PRO A 345 31.54 -2.94 37.49
C PRO A 345 30.17 -2.26 37.42
N TRP A 346 29.80 -1.54 38.47
CA TRP A 346 28.52 -0.84 38.46
C TRP A 346 28.42 0.15 37.29
N SER A 347 27.28 0.15 36.60
CA SER A 347 26.94 1.16 35.62
C SER A 347 25.44 1.49 35.72
N LYS A 348 25.07 2.70 35.26
CA LYS A 348 23.66 3.11 35.19
C LYS A 348 22.82 2.12 34.38
N TYR A 349 23.39 1.54 33.32
CA TYR A 349 22.73 0.59 32.44
C TYR A 349 22.47 -0.75 33.12
N LEU A 350 23.48 -1.30 33.81
CA LEU A 350 23.33 -2.53 34.57
C LEU A 350 22.33 -2.39 35.72
N ASN A 351 22.26 -1.21 36.34
CA ASN A 351 21.26 -0.91 37.34
C ASN A 351 19.84 -0.85 36.72
N TYR A 352 19.71 -0.28 35.52
CA TYR A 352 18.45 -0.27 34.78
C TYR A 352 17.97 -1.68 34.41
N LEU A 353 18.84 -2.56 33.92
CA LEU A 353 18.49 -3.96 33.62
C LEU A 353 18.06 -4.76 34.86
N LYS A 354 18.38 -4.28 36.07
CA LYS A 354 17.92 -4.85 37.35
C LYS A 354 16.72 -4.12 37.95
N SER A 355 16.23 -3.07 37.29
CA SER A 355 15.19 -2.20 37.84
C SER A 355 13.78 -2.77 37.68
N GLY A 356 12.86 -2.38 38.57
CA GLY A 356 11.44 -2.70 38.44
C GLY A 356 10.80 -2.14 37.15
N THR A 357 11.33 -1.04 36.62
CA THR A 357 10.89 -0.48 35.33
C THR A 357 11.16 -1.43 34.19
N PHE A 358 12.38 -1.96 34.09
CA PHE A 358 12.75 -2.93 33.06
C PHE A 358 11.95 -4.23 33.21
N ALA A 359 11.78 -4.73 34.43
CA ALA A 359 10.96 -5.90 34.71
C ALA A 359 9.49 -5.71 34.28
N LYS A 360 8.92 -4.51 34.48
CA LYS A 360 7.56 -4.17 34.03
C LYS A 360 7.45 -4.10 32.50
N LEU A 361 8.42 -3.49 31.83
CA LEU A 361 8.42 -3.34 30.37
C LEU A 361 8.54 -4.70 29.66
N THR A 362 9.40 -5.57 30.21
CA THR A 362 9.73 -6.89 29.63
C THR A 362 8.93 -8.05 30.21
N ARG A 363 7.81 -7.77 30.88
CA ARG A 363 6.87 -8.81 31.32
C ARG A 363 6.34 -9.60 30.12
N PRO A 364 6.09 -10.92 30.26
CA PRO A 364 5.49 -11.72 29.20
C PRO A 364 4.24 -11.06 28.63
N LYS A 365 4.18 -10.98 27.31
CA LYS A 365 3.00 -10.56 26.54
C LYS A 365 2.13 -11.77 26.27
N TYR A 366 0.86 -11.55 26.02
CA TYR A 366 -0.09 -12.61 25.69
C TYR A 366 -0.83 -12.22 24.44
N ALA A 367 -1.21 -13.24 23.65
CA ALA A 367 -1.99 -13.04 22.46
C ALA A 367 -3.28 -12.27 22.80
N THR A 368 -3.53 -11.18 22.08
CA THR A 368 -4.80 -10.46 22.09
C THR A 368 -5.59 -10.82 20.83
N PRO A 369 -6.90 -10.55 20.76
CA PRO A 369 -7.65 -10.70 19.51
C PRO A 369 -6.99 -9.99 18.32
N ALA A 370 -6.47 -8.77 18.53
CA ALA A 370 -5.74 -8.03 17.50
C ALA A 370 -4.44 -8.75 17.07
N THR A 371 -3.71 -9.35 18.00
CA THR A 371 -2.50 -10.14 17.68
C THR A 371 -2.84 -11.41 16.89
N LEU A 372 -4.00 -12.02 17.15
CA LEU A 372 -4.41 -13.30 16.56
C LEU A 372 -5.10 -13.17 15.19
N GLU A 373 -5.52 -11.95 14.82
CA GLU A 373 -6.17 -11.65 13.55
C GLU A 373 -5.32 -12.14 12.36
N MET A 374 -5.86 -13.08 11.57
CA MET A 374 -5.20 -13.62 10.38
C MET A 374 -5.33 -12.67 9.19
N MET A 375 -4.40 -12.77 8.25
CA MET A 375 -4.55 -12.12 6.94
C MET A 375 -5.78 -12.66 6.20
N ASP A 376 -6.11 -13.94 6.36
CA ASP A 376 -7.34 -14.54 5.82
C ASP A 376 -8.61 -14.07 6.54
N ASP A 377 -8.54 -13.77 7.85
CA ASP A 377 -9.68 -13.19 8.58
C ASP A 377 -9.97 -11.78 8.07
N LYS A 378 -8.97 -11.04 7.59
CA LYS A 378 -9.18 -9.79 6.84
C LYS A 378 -9.83 -10.01 5.47
N ILE A 379 -9.65 -11.20 4.88
CA ILE A 379 -10.28 -11.59 3.61
C ILE A 379 -11.70 -12.16 3.85
N GLN A 380 -11.96 -12.87 4.96
CA GLN A 380 -13.24 -13.51 5.29
C GLN A 380 -14.20 -12.64 6.12
N GLU A 381 -13.72 -11.79 7.03
CA GLU A 381 -14.55 -10.73 7.66
C GLU A 381 -14.99 -9.68 6.63
N GLN A 382 -14.35 -9.63 5.46
CA GLN A 382 -14.82 -8.89 4.29
C GLN A 382 -15.89 -9.63 3.45
N VAL A 383 -16.21 -10.90 3.77
CA VAL A 383 -17.15 -11.74 2.99
C VAL A 383 -18.41 -12.14 3.77
N TYR A 384 -18.40 -12.12 5.11
CA TYR A 384 -19.62 -12.31 5.92
C TYR A 384 -19.91 -11.06 6.76
N HIS A 385 -20.92 -10.30 6.33
CA HIS A 385 -21.38 -9.12 7.03
C HIS A 385 -22.11 -9.54 8.31
N ASP A 386 -21.44 -9.40 9.45
CA ASP A 386 -22.13 -9.31 10.74
C ASP A 386 -22.82 -7.93 10.81
N SER A 387 -24.09 -7.92 11.18
CA SER A 387 -24.93 -6.71 11.28
C SER A 387 -24.54 -5.77 12.43
N SER A 388 -23.41 -6.04 13.10
CA SER A 388 -22.97 -5.36 14.32
C SER A 388 -21.69 -4.51 14.20
N LYS A 389 -20.95 -4.54 13.07
CA LYS A 389 -19.77 -3.68 12.83
C LYS A 389 -20.12 -2.37 12.08
N PRO A 390 -19.52 -1.21 12.44
CA PRO A 390 -19.71 0.04 11.72
C PRO A 390 -19.16 -0.07 10.29
N TYR A 391 -19.91 0.43 9.31
CA TYR A 391 -19.52 0.41 7.90
C TYR A 391 -18.17 1.12 7.67
N PRO A 392 -17.34 0.66 6.71
CA PRO A 392 -16.06 1.28 6.37
C PRO A 392 -16.21 2.77 6.04
N LYS A 393 -15.22 3.59 6.42
CA LYS A 393 -15.23 5.02 6.10
C LYS A 393 -15.02 5.25 4.60
N ILE A 394 -15.83 6.14 4.03
CA ILE A 394 -15.80 6.50 2.61
C ILE A 394 -15.41 7.97 2.46
N HIS A 395 -14.65 8.28 1.42
CA HIS A 395 -14.42 9.65 0.96
C HIS A 395 -14.65 9.75 -0.54
N THR A 396 -15.47 10.71 -0.95
CA THR A 396 -15.78 10.96 -2.37
C THR A 396 -14.91 12.10 -2.89
N ILE A 397 -14.24 11.89 -4.01
CA ILE A 397 -13.42 12.91 -4.68
C ILE A 397 -13.81 13.06 -6.14
N PHE A 398 -13.63 14.26 -6.68
CA PHE A 398 -13.85 14.55 -8.09
C PHE A 398 -12.90 15.66 -8.54
N SER A 399 -12.47 15.61 -9.81
CA SER A 399 -11.51 16.55 -10.38
C SER A 399 -12.20 17.66 -11.18
N THR A 400 -11.70 18.88 -11.08
CA THR A 400 -12.22 20.08 -11.74
C THR A 400 -11.08 21.04 -12.10
N GLU A 401 -11.36 22.00 -12.98
CA GLU A 401 -10.46 23.12 -13.29
C GLU A 401 -11.08 24.46 -12.86
N CYS A 402 -10.25 25.51 -12.70
CA CYS A 402 -10.72 26.87 -12.40
C CYS A 402 -11.47 27.51 -13.59
N SER A 403 -12.69 27.07 -13.88
CA SER A 403 -13.52 27.66 -14.92
C SER A 403 -15.01 27.65 -14.58
N SER A 404 -15.75 28.60 -15.16
CA SER A 404 -17.22 28.68 -15.03
C SER A 404 -17.90 27.39 -15.48
N TYR A 405 -17.31 26.65 -16.43
CA TYR A 405 -17.78 25.35 -16.87
C TYR A 405 -17.82 24.32 -15.75
N PHE A 406 -16.79 24.26 -14.90
CA PHE A 406 -16.76 23.32 -13.76
C PHE A 406 -17.49 23.85 -12.53
N ASP A 407 -17.76 25.15 -12.45
CA ASP A 407 -18.48 25.74 -11.32
C ASP A 407 -19.92 25.21 -11.21
N TRP A 408 -20.69 25.25 -12.30
CA TRP A 408 -22.07 24.77 -12.27
C TRP A 408 -22.16 23.25 -12.13
N GLN A 409 -21.18 22.52 -12.69
CA GLN A 409 -21.04 21.08 -12.51
C GLN A 409 -20.76 20.74 -11.03
N THR A 410 -19.87 21.49 -10.38
CA THR A 410 -19.60 21.37 -8.93
C THR A 410 -20.86 21.60 -8.11
N VAL A 411 -21.64 22.64 -8.43
CA VAL A 411 -22.91 22.92 -7.75
C VAL A 411 -23.87 21.75 -7.87
N GLY A 412 -24.04 21.20 -9.08
CA GLY A 412 -24.89 20.03 -9.33
C GLY A 412 -24.45 18.77 -8.58
N LEU A 413 -23.17 18.42 -8.69
CA LEU A 413 -22.61 17.22 -8.04
C LEU A 413 -22.67 17.32 -6.51
N VAL A 414 -22.27 18.45 -5.92
CA VAL A 414 -22.31 18.64 -4.46
C VAL A 414 -23.76 18.67 -3.95
N HIS A 415 -24.68 19.28 -4.69
CA HIS A 415 -26.09 19.26 -4.33
C HIS A 415 -26.64 17.83 -4.30
N SER A 416 -26.42 17.07 -5.37
CA SER A 416 -26.87 15.68 -5.48
C SER A 416 -26.18 14.74 -4.48
N PHE A 417 -24.91 14.97 -4.14
CA PHE A 417 -24.22 14.27 -3.05
C PHE A 417 -25.01 14.35 -1.73
N HIS A 418 -25.44 15.55 -1.34
CA HIS A 418 -26.22 15.72 -0.11
C HIS A 418 -27.63 15.13 -0.22
N LEU A 419 -28.30 15.28 -1.36
CA LEU A 419 -29.64 14.73 -1.58
C LEU A 419 -29.66 13.20 -1.57
N SER A 420 -28.63 12.57 -2.14
CA SER A 420 -28.55 11.11 -2.28
C SER A 420 -28.34 10.38 -0.95
N GLY A 421 -27.94 11.09 0.10
CA GLY A 421 -27.52 10.48 1.36
C GLY A 421 -26.18 9.76 1.25
N GLN A 422 -25.32 10.13 0.29
CA GLN A 422 -24.00 9.54 0.13
C GLN A 422 -23.20 9.66 1.45
N PRO A 423 -22.74 8.54 2.03
CA PRO A 423 -21.97 8.58 3.27
C PRO A 423 -20.57 9.13 3.05
N GLY A 424 -19.99 9.69 4.12
CA GLY A 424 -18.62 10.20 4.12
C GLY A 424 -18.49 11.66 3.72
N ASN A 425 -17.25 12.09 3.48
CA ASN A 425 -16.92 13.45 3.06
C ASN A 425 -16.80 13.54 1.53
N ILE A 426 -17.01 14.72 0.98
CA ILE A 426 -16.72 15.04 -0.42
C ILE A 426 -15.58 16.05 -0.51
N THR A 427 -14.65 15.88 -1.44
CA THR A 427 -13.60 16.87 -1.73
C THR A 427 -13.40 17.06 -3.21
N ARG A 428 -13.48 18.32 -3.64
CA ARG A 428 -13.14 18.76 -4.99
C ARG A 428 -11.64 18.89 -5.12
N LEU A 429 -11.05 18.26 -6.13
CA LEU A 429 -9.66 18.46 -6.51
C LEU A 429 -9.63 19.49 -7.62
N LEU A 430 -9.16 20.70 -7.31
CA LEU A 430 -9.27 21.86 -8.18
C LEU A 430 -7.89 22.19 -8.78
N SER A 431 -7.72 21.88 -10.07
CA SER A 431 -6.51 22.13 -10.84
C SER A 431 -6.52 23.51 -11.50
N CYS A 432 -5.57 24.37 -11.13
CA CYS A 432 -5.52 25.75 -11.64
C CYS A 432 -4.09 26.22 -11.90
N SER A 433 -3.94 27.15 -12.85
CA SER A 433 -2.72 27.95 -12.96
C SER A 433 -2.67 28.99 -11.83
N ASP A 434 -1.48 29.51 -11.53
CA ASP A 434 -1.31 30.56 -10.51
C ASP A 434 -2.02 31.86 -10.92
N GLU A 435 -2.13 32.13 -12.22
CA GLU A 435 -2.85 33.27 -12.78
C GLU A 435 -4.36 33.12 -12.60
N ASP A 436 -4.91 31.96 -12.99
CA ASP A 436 -6.35 31.70 -12.91
C ASP A 436 -6.82 31.66 -11.45
N LEU A 437 -6.02 31.04 -10.57
CA LEU A 437 -6.36 30.91 -9.16
C LEU A 437 -6.51 32.26 -8.45
N LYS A 438 -5.79 33.31 -8.88
CA LYS A 438 -5.90 34.67 -8.31
C LYS A 438 -7.22 35.36 -8.66
N LEU A 439 -7.81 35.02 -9.80
CA LEU A 439 -9.03 35.65 -10.32
C LEU A 439 -10.27 34.77 -10.14
N TYR A 440 -10.07 33.50 -9.76
CA TYR A 440 -11.14 32.53 -9.60
C TYR A 440 -12.09 32.92 -8.46
N LYS A 441 -13.40 32.73 -8.68
CA LYS A 441 -14.45 33.10 -7.72
C LYS A 441 -15.08 31.88 -7.03
N GLY A 442 -15.00 30.71 -7.66
CA GLY A 442 -15.67 29.49 -7.22
C GLY A 442 -14.99 28.75 -6.06
N HIS A 443 -14.19 29.43 -5.21
CA HIS A 443 -13.43 28.78 -4.12
C HIS A 443 -14.32 28.01 -3.13
N ASN A 444 -15.49 28.57 -2.80
CA ASN A 444 -16.37 28.06 -1.73
C ASN A 444 -17.49 27.13 -2.24
N LEU A 445 -17.40 26.63 -3.48
CA LEU A 445 -18.43 25.76 -4.06
C LEU A 445 -18.43 24.34 -3.45
N ALA A 446 -17.29 23.89 -2.93
CA ALA A 446 -17.11 22.60 -2.28
C ALA A 446 -15.90 22.65 -1.32
N PRO A 447 -15.80 21.73 -0.33
CA PRO A 447 -14.51 21.45 0.31
C PRO A 447 -13.46 21.15 -0.77
N THR A 448 -12.40 21.94 -0.84
CA THR A 448 -11.50 21.97 -2.01
C THR A 448 -10.05 21.70 -1.62
N HIS A 449 -9.41 20.79 -2.35
CA HIS A 449 -7.96 20.61 -2.38
C HIS A 449 -7.40 21.26 -3.65
N TYR A 450 -6.48 22.21 -3.50
CA TYR A 450 -5.89 22.92 -4.63
C TYR A 450 -4.72 22.13 -5.22
N VAL A 451 -4.68 22.05 -6.54
CA VAL A 451 -3.69 21.29 -7.30
C VAL A 451 -3.09 22.20 -8.38
N PRO A 452 -1.75 22.19 -8.57
CA PRO A 452 -1.15 22.82 -9.73
C PRO A 452 -1.71 22.21 -11.03
N SER A 453 -2.14 23.05 -11.97
CA SER A 453 -2.61 22.56 -13.26
C SER A 453 -1.48 21.90 -14.06
N MET A 454 -1.78 20.71 -14.57
CA MET A 454 -0.97 19.97 -15.54
C MET A 454 -1.58 20.06 -16.95
N SER A 455 -2.60 20.90 -17.17
CA SER A 455 -3.24 21.06 -18.50
C SER A 455 -2.23 21.40 -19.57
N GLN A 456 -1.20 22.19 -19.24
CA GLN A 456 -0.01 22.32 -20.07
C GLN A 456 1.12 21.52 -19.41
N HIS A 457 1.59 20.47 -20.08
CA HIS A 457 2.60 19.59 -19.53
C HIS A 457 3.94 20.35 -19.36
N PRO A 458 4.55 20.34 -18.16
CA PRO A 458 5.64 21.25 -17.82
C PRO A 458 6.94 21.01 -18.61
N LEU A 459 7.16 19.79 -19.11
CA LEU A 459 8.38 19.44 -19.85
C LEU A 459 8.21 19.50 -21.37
N THR A 460 7.03 19.16 -21.88
CA THR A 460 6.79 19.01 -23.32
C THR A 460 5.99 20.17 -23.90
N GLY A 461 5.31 20.95 -23.05
CA GLY A 461 4.37 21.98 -23.47
C GLY A 461 3.08 21.44 -24.09
N ASP A 462 2.87 20.11 -24.10
CA ASP A 462 1.65 19.51 -24.63
C ASP A 462 0.43 20.00 -23.84
N TRP A 463 -0.60 20.43 -24.56
CA TRP A 463 -1.84 20.87 -23.94
C TRP A 463 -2.83 19.70 -23.91
N TYR A 464 -3.10 19.18 -22.72
CA TYR A 464 -3.97 18.05 -22.46
C TYR A 464 -4.62 18.13 -21.07
N PRO A 465 -5.77 18.82 -20.92
CA PRO A 465 -6.39 19.06 -19.62
C PRO A 465 -6.83 17.82 -18.85
N ALA A 466 -7.18 16.72 -19.53
CA ALA A 466 -7.67 15.52 -18.87
C ALA A 466 -6.60 14.84 -17.98
N ILE A 467 -5.31 15.11 -18.19
CA ILE A 467 -4.22 14.67 -17.29
C ILE A 467 -4.35 15.24 -15.87
N ASN A 468 -5.10 16.33 -15.69
CA ASN A 468 -5.35 16.88 -14.36
C ASN A 468 -6.01 15.87 -13.43
N LYS A 469 -6.86 14.96 -13.93
CA LYS A 469 -7.53 13.98 -13.07
C LYS A 469 -6.53 13.04 -12.37
N PRO A 470 -5.65 12.29 -13.08
CA PRO A 470 -4.63 11.49 -12.42
C PRO A 470 -3.64 12.33 -11.61
N ALA A 471 -3.21 13.49 -12.11
CA ALA A 471 -2.28 14.37 -11.40
C ALA A 471 -2.86 14.89 -10.07
N ALA A 472 -4.13 15.29 -10.08
CA ALA A 472 -4.84 15.79 -8.91
C ALA A 472 -5.07 14.70 -7.86
N VAL A 473 -5.43 13.49 -8.27
CA VAL A 473 -5.57 12.34 -7.36
C VAL A 473 -4.22 12.03 -6.71
N LEU A 474 -3.13 11.96 -7.48
CA LEU A 474 -1.79 11.73 -6.94
C LEU A 474 -1.35 12.86 -6.00
N HIS A 475 -1.60 14.12 -6.38
CA HIS A 475 -1.26 15.27 -5.54
C HIS A 475 -2.03 15.25 -4.23
N TRP A 476 -3.33 14.96 -4.26
CA TRP A 476 -4.17 14.86 -3.07
C TRP A 476 -3.69 13.76 -2.12
N LEU A 477 -3.40 12.56 -2.62
CA LEU A 477 -2.88 11.45 -1.80
C LEU A 477 -1.58 11.78 -1.06
N ASN A 478 -0.73 12.62 -1.64
CA ASN A 478 0.56 12.97 -1.07
C ASN A 478 0.49 14.15 -0.07
N HIS A 479 -0.60 14.91 -0.05
CA HIS A 479 -0.69 16.16 0.72
C HIS A 479 -1.88 16.24 1.68
N ALA A 480 -2.92 15.42 1.50
CA ALA A 480 -4.08 15.40 2.37
C ALA A 480 -3.94 14.35 3.48
N ASN A 481 -4.48 14.65 4.66
CA ASN A 481 -4.71 13.65 5.69
C ASN A 481 -6.02 12.92 5.41
N ILE A 482 -5.94 11.64 5.03
CA ILE A 482 -7.08 10.86 4.53
C ILE A 482 -7.53 9.88 5.62
N ASP A 483 -8.71 10.12 6.18
CA ASP A 483 -9.38 9.23 7.14
C ASP A 483 -10.51 8.47 6.45
N ALA A 484 -10.16 7.64 5.47
CA ALA A 484 -11.10 6.81 4.72
C ALA A 484 -10.45 5.50 4.26
N GLU A 485 -11.23 4.43 4.24
CA GLU A 485 -10.81 3.11 3.76
C GLU A 485 -11.08 2.94 2.27
N PHE A 486 -12.19 3.49 1.79
CA PHE A 486 -12.57 3.47 0.39
C PHE A 486 -12.74 4.87 -0.17
N ILE A 487 -12.21 5.06 -1.38
CA ILE A 487 -12.32 6.29 -2.14
C ILE A 487 -13.28 6.07 -3.30
N VAL A 488 -14.28 6.94 -3.42
CA VAL A 488 -15.17 7.01 -4.57
C VAL A 488 -14.70 8.16 -5.46
N ILE A 489 -14.21 7.87 -6.65
CA ILE A 489 -13.75 8.87 -7.63
C ILE A 489 -14.85 9.05 -8.68
N LEU A 490 -15.32 10.28 -8.84
CA LEU A 490 -16.36 10.67 -9.79
C LEU A 490 -15.85 11.72 -10.78
N ASP A 491 -16.55 11.85 -11.90
CA ASP A 491 -16.41 13.00 -12.80
C ASP A 491 -17.32 14.16 -12.36
N ALA A 492 -16.94 15.39 -12.71
CA ALA A 492 -17.70 16.58 -12.32
C ALA A 492 -19.08 16.67 -12.98
N ASP A 493 -19.26 16.04 -14.15
CA ASP A 493 -20.49 15.99 -14.92
C ASP A 493 -21.40 14.82 -14.52
N MET A 494 -21.48 14.56 -13.21
CA MET A 494 -22.28 13.49 -12.64
C MET A 494 -23.32 14.02 -11.64
N ILE A 495 -24.51 13.38 -11.61
CA ILE A 495 -25.54 13.58 -10.59
C ILE A 495 -25.72 12.28 -9.80
N ILE A 496 -25.63 12.35 -8.47
CA ILE A 496 -25.84 11.20 -7.59
C ILE A 496 -27.32 11.06 -7.24
N ARG A 497 -27.92 9.92 -7.59
CA ARG A 497 -29.32 9.57 -7.32
C ARG A 497 -29.52 8.78 -6.03
N GLY A 498 -28.46 8.12 -5.56
CA GLY A 498 -28.46 7.32 -4.35
C GLY A 498 -27.05 6.93 -3.94
N PRO A 499 -26.86 6.35 -2.74
CA PRO A 499 -25.54 6.11 -2.20
C PRO A 499 -24.77 5.09 -3.04
N ILE A 500 -23.48 5.35 -3.21
CA ILE A 500 -22.46 4.54 -3.86
C ILE A 500 -21.58 3.97 -2.75
N THR A 501 -21.90 2.75 -2.32
CA THR A 501 -21.23 2.14 -1.17
C THR A 501 -20.36 0.94 -1.58
N PRO A 502 -19.13 0.80 -1.02
CA PRO A 502 -18.25 -0.32 -1.33
C PRO A 502 -18.89 -1.68 -1.08
N TRP A 503 -19.72 -1.82 -0.04
CA TRP A 503 -20.35 -3.09 0.33
C TRP A 503 -21.51 -3.49 -0.58
N GLU A 504 -22.33 -2.55 -1.07
CA GLU A 504 -23.39 -2.87 -2.05
C GLU A 504 -22.79 -3.30 -3.38
N PHE A 505 -21.70 -2.65 -3.82
CA PHE A 505 -21.07 -2.90 -5.11
C PHE A 505 -19.92 -3.90 -5.08
N LYS A 506 -19.61 -4.46 -3.91
CA LYS A 506 -18.57 -5.48 -3.71
C LYS A 506 -17.16 -5.01 -4.09
N ALA A 507 -16.84 -3.75 -3.77
CA ALA A 507 -15.48 -3.25 -3.83
C ALA A 507 -14.68 -3.83 -2.67
N ALA A 508 -13.46 -4.29 -2.97
CA ALA A 508 -12.54 -4.82 -1.97
C ALA A 508 -11.11 -4.43 -2.33
N ARG A 509 -10.19 -4.65 -1.39
CA ARG A 509 -8.76 -4.47 -1.65
C ARG A 509 -8.30 -5.44 -2.75
N GLY A 510 -7.51 -4.95 -3.70
CA GLY A 510 -7.10 -5.64 -4.93
C GLY A 510 -8.23 -5.81 -5.96
N ARG A 511 -9.46 -5.40 -5.62
CA ARG A 511 -10.67 -5.62 -6.44
C ARG A 511 -11.54 -4.35 -6.48
N PRO A 512 -11.07 -3.28 -7.15
CA PRO A 512 -11.86 -2.06 -7.33
C PRO A 512 -13.16 -2.34 -8.09
N VAL A 513 -14.16 -1.48 -7.91
CA VAL A 513 -15.38 -1.47 -8.73
C VAL A 513 -15.31 -0.32 -9.70
N SER A 514 -15.74 -0.55 -10.93
CA SER A 514 -15.88 0.54 -11.90
C SER A 514 -17.00 0.29 -12.91
N THR A 515 -17.41 1.34 -13.62
CA THR A 515 -18.41 1.22 -14.70
C THR A 515 -17.74 0.85 -16.04
N PRO A 516 -18.44 0.14 -16.93
CA PRO A 516 -17.86 -0.29 -18.21
C PRO A 516 -17.72 0.88 -19.17
N TYR A 517 -16.53 1.00 -19.80
CA TYR A 517 -16.23 1.91 -20.90
C TYR A 517 -15.85 1.10 -22.14
N ASP A 518 -16.83 0.41 -22.74
CA ASP A 518 -16.60 -0.57 -23.82
C ASP A 518 -15.94 0.01 -25.09
N TYR A 519 -15.97 1.34 -25.25
CA TYR A 519 -15.29 2.05 -26.33
C TYR A 519 -13.76 2.07 -26.19
N LEU A 520 -13.19 1.67 -25.04
CA LEU A 520 -11.75 1.50 -24.84
C LEU A 520 -11.22 0.22 -25.53
N ILE A 521 -11.37 0.13 -26.84
CA ILE A 521 -11.02 -1.07 -27.63
C ILE A 521 -9.52 -1.39 -27.61
N GLY A 522 -8.67 -0.45 -27.21
CA GLY A 522 -7.23 -0.59 -27.07
C GLY A 522 -6.80 -1.65 -26.04
N CYS A 523 -7.66 -2.00 -25.09
CA CYS A 523 -7.42 -3.13 -24.18
C CYS A 523 -7.34 -4.48 -24.92
N ASP A 524 -7.98 -4.61 -26.10
CA ASP A 524 -8.08 -5.88 -26.83
C ASP A 524 -7.12 -5.98 -28.02
N ASN A 525 -6.24 -4.99 -28.22
CA ASN A 525 -5.39 -4.91 -29.40
C ASN A 525 -3.91 -4.63 -29.07
N GLU A 526 -3.15 -4.16 -30.06
CA GLU A 526 -1.73 -3.87 -29.92
C GLU A 526 -1.42 -2.79 -28.89
N LEU A 527 -2.34 -1.84 -28.65
CA LEU A 527 -2.13 -0.74 -27.72
C LEU A 527 -1.85 -1.24 -26.30
N ALA A 528 -2.60 -2.24 -25.82
CA ALA A 528 -2.32 -2.88 -24.53
C ALA A 528 -0.95 -3.56 -24.48
N LYS A 529 -0.52 -4.21 -25.57
CA LYS A 529 0.78 -4.88 -25.62
C LYS A 529 1.95 -3.90 -25.62
N LEU A 530 1.74 -2.70 -26.15
CA LEU A 530 2.73 -1.62 -26.17
C LEU A 530 2.86 -0.96 -24.80
N HIS A 531 1.73 -0.73 -24.12
CA HIS A 531 1.69 0.13 -22.94
C HIS A 531 1.48 -0.60 -21.61
N THR A 532 1.32 -1.93 -21.60
CA THR A 532 1.37 -2.71 -20.38
C THR A 532 2.08 -4.04 -20.51
N SER A 533 2.76 -4.45 -19.43
CA SER A 533 3.36 -5.78 -19.29
C SER A 533 2.30 -6.89 -19.05
N HIS A 534 1.06 -6.51 -18.75
CA HIS A 534 -0.06 -7.39 -18.43
C HIS A 534 -1.30 -7.08 -19.27
N PRO A 535 -1.25 -7.20 -20.61
CA PRO A 535 -2.40 -6.91 -21.48
C PRO A 535 -3.64 -7.75 -21.13
N GLU A 536 -3.47 -8.96 -20.58
CA GLU A 536 -4.55 -9.83 -20.10
C GLU A 536 -5.29 -9.30 -18.84
N ALA A 537 -4.78 -8.24 -18.24
CA ALA A 537 -5.35 -7.57 -17.08
C ALA A 537 -5.94 -6.18 -17.40
N CYS A 538 -5.99 -5.78 -18.68
CA CYS A 538 -6.60 -4.52 -19.09
C CYS A 538 -8.13 -4.62 -19.06
N ASP A 539 -8.75 -4.02 -18.04
CA ASP A 539 -10.21 -3.88 -17.96
C ASP A 539 -10.66 -2.58 -18.65
N LYS A 540 -11.73 -2.64 -19.45
CA LYS A 540 -12.34 -1.46 -20.10
C LYS A 540 -13.24 -0.70 -19.16
N VAL A 541 -12.66 0.15 -18.32
CA VAL A 541 -13.37 0.74 -17.18
C VAL A 541 -13.11 2.24 -17.03
N GLY A 542 -14.05 2.94 -16.41
CA GLY A 542 -13.93 4.34 -16.04
C GLY A 542 -15.22 4.90 -15.46
N GLY A 543 -15.34 6.23 -15.38
CA GLY A 543 -16.53 6.91 -14.86
C GLY A 543 -16.58 6.91 -13.33
N VAL A 544 -17.33 5.97 -12.74
CA VAL A 544 -17.42 5.80 -11.29
C VAL A 544 -16.39 4.77 -10.85
N ILE A 545 -15.45 5.14 -9.98
CA ILE A 545 -14.43 4.22 -9.44
C ILE A 545 -14.59 4.12 -7.93
N ILE A 546 -14.68 2.90 -7.40
CA ILE A 546 -14.65 2.62 -5.96
C ILE A 546 -13.40 1.78 -5.68
N MET A 547 -12.43 2.37 -4.97
CA MET A 547 -11.12 1.75 -4.76
C MET A 547 -10.71 1.85 -3.29
N HIS A 548 -10.09 0.78 -2.77
CA HIS A 548 -9.50 0.81 -1.44
C HIS A 548 -8.28 1.73 -1.43
N ILE A 549 -8.10 2.52 -0.35
CA ILE A 549 -7.04 3.54 -0.25
C ILE A 549 -5.61 2.98 -0.48
N ASP A 550 -5.29 1.80 0.07
CA ASP A 550 -4.01 1.12 -0.18
C ASP A 550 -3.73 0.76 -1.65
N ASP A 551 -4.77 0.43 -2.42
CA ASP A 551 -4.60 0.18 -3.86
C ASP A 551 -4.38 1.49 -4.59
N LEU A 552 -5.16 2.51 -4.21
CA LEU A 552 -5.05 3.85 -4.77
C LEU A 552 -3.65 4.46 -4.55
N HIS A 553 -3.02 4.23 -3.38
CA HIS A 553 -1.65 4.67 -3.11
C HIS A 553 -0.61 4.05 -4.05
N LYS A 554 -0.79 2.78 -4.45
CA LYS A 554 0.11 2.10 -5.40
C LYS A 554 -0.21 2.52 -6.84
N PHE A 555 -1.49 2.70 -7.12
CA PHE A 555 -2.04 2.93 -8.44
C PHE A 555 -1.85 4.37 -8.95
N ALA A 556 -2.00 5.38 -8.11
CA ALA A 556 -2.10 6.77 -8.56
C ALA A 556 -0.89 7.27 -9.37
N LEU A 557 0.32 6.86 -9.00
CA LEU A 557 1.53 7.21 -9.76
C LEU A 557 1.55 6.52 -11.14
N LEU A 558 1.15 5.25 -11.19
CA LEU A 558 1.06 4.49 -12.44
C LEU A 558 -0.01 5.08 -13.36
N TRP A 559 -1.14 5.52 -12.82
CA TRP A 559 -2.18 6.18 -13.61
C TRP A 559 -1.63 7.42 -14.31
N LEU A 560 -0.95 8.32 -13.60
CA LEU A 560 -0.33 9.50 -14.19
C LEU A 560 0.74 9.12 -15.23
N HIS A 561 1.65 8.22 -14.87
CA HIS A 561 2.74 7.82 -15.75
C HIS A 561 2.26 7.15 -17.04
N LYS A 562 1.33 6.21 -16.95
CA LYS A 562 0.75 5.53 -18.12
C LYS A 562 -0.10 6.48 -18.97
N THR A 563 -0.72 7.49 -18.37
CA THR A 563 -1.38 8.56 -19.12
C THR A 563 -0.38 9.31 -19.99
N GLU A 564 0.76 9.72 -19.43
CA GLU A 564 1.83 10.39 -20.18
C GLU A 564 2.40 9.51 -21.30
N GLU A 565 2.59 8.22 -21.03
CA GLU A 565 3.10 7.24 -21.99
C GLU A 565 2.17 7.10 -23.21
N VAL A 566 0.88 6.86 -22.97
CA VAL A 566 -0.13 6.76 -24.05
C VAL A 566 -0.30 8.09 -24.76
N ARG A 567 -0.21 9.22 -24.05
CA ARG A 567 -0.30 10.57 -24.62
C ARG A 567 0.92 10.93 -25.49
N ALA A 568 2.07 10.32 -25.23
CA ALA A 568 3.24 10.50 -26.08
C ALA A 568 3.14 9.69 -27.38
N ASP A 569 2.37 8.59 -27.39
CA ASP A 569 2.23 7.70 -28.54
C ASP A 569 1.19 8.18 -29.57
N ARG A 570 1.52 9.30 -30.20
CA ARG A 570 0.67 9.93 -31.23
C ARG A 570 0.49 9.05 -32.48
N ALA A 571 1.35 8.03 -32.68
CA ALA A 571 1.24 7.13 -33.82
C ALA A 571 0.01 6.21 -33.75
N HIS A 572 -0.50 5.96 -32.54
CA HIS A 572 -1.58 5.02 -32.29
C HIS A 572 -2.91 5.69 -31.90
N TYR A 573 -3.09 6.97 -32.20
CA TYR A 573 -4.32 7.71 -31.88
C TYR A 573 -5.53 7.36 -32.74
N ALA A 574 -5.33 6.62 -33.82
CA ALA A 574 -6.39 6.28 -34.76
C ALA A 574 -7.59 5.63 -34.07
N ARG A 575 -8.81 5.97 -34.52
CA ARG A 575 -10.07 5.53 -33.89
C ARG A 575 -10.21 4.01 -33.87
N ASN A 576 -9.67 3.33 -34.87
CA ASN A 576 -9.68 1.86 -34.95
C ASN A 576 -8.74 1.19 -33.95
N ILE A 577 -7.82 1.93 -33.32
CA ILE A 577 -6.91 1.43 -32.28
C ILE A 577 -7.42 1.82 -30.89
N THR A 578 -7.80 3.08 -30.70
CA THR A 578 -8.14 3.62 -29.37
C THR A 578 -9.64 3.71 -29.12
N GLY A 579 -10.48 3.70 -30.16
CA GLY A 579 -11.89 4.08 -30.03
C GLY A 579 -12.11 5.57 -29.78
N ASP A 580 -11.06 6.40 -29.78
CA ASP A 580 -11.17 7.86 -29.71
C ASP A 580 -11.82 8.37 -30.99
N VAL A 581 -13.04 8.91 -30.87
CA VAL A 581 -13.78 9.45 -32.01
C VAL A 581 -13.10 10.67 -32.61
N TYR A 582 -12.27 11.37 -31.84
CA TYR A 582 -11.56 12.57 -32.27
C TYR A 582 -10.16 12.29 -32.83
N GLU A 583 -9.66 11.05 -32.74
CA GLU A 583 -8.33 10.64 -33.20
C GLU A 583 -7.20 11.56 -32.71
N SER A 584 -7.36 12.08 -31.49
CA SER A 584 -6.51 13.15 -30.94
C SER A 584 -5.79 12.75 -29.65
N GLY A 585 -6.05 11.51 -29.18
CA GLY A 585 -5.59 11.02 -27.88
C GLY A 585 -6.35 11.68 -26.73
N TRP A 586 -7.63 12.02 -26.92
CA TRP A 586 -8.41 12.71 -25.89
C TRP A 586 -8.63 11.84 -24.65
N ILE A 587 -8.77 10.52 -24.86
CA ILE A 587 -9.04 9.50 -23.83
C ILE A 587 -7.78 8.81 -23.29
N SER A 588 -6.59 9.42 -23.46
CA SER A 588 -5.32 8.85 -23.00
C SER A 588 -5.27 8.60 -21.49
N GLU A 589 -5.97 9.38 -20.67
CA GLU A 589 -6.07 9.21 -19.21
C GLU A 589 -6.93 8.00 -18.82
N MET A 590 -7.92 7.65 -19.65
CA MET A 590 -8.74 6.44 -19.46
C MET A 590 -7.91 5.19 -19.74
N TYR A 591 -7.06 5.23 -20.77
CA TYR A 591 -6.08 4.18 -21.04
C TYR A 591 -4.99 4.14 -19.98
N GLY A 592 -4.49 5.30 -19.55
CA GLY A 592 -3.55 5.40 -18.43
C GLY A 592 -4.11 4.76 -17.16
N TYR A 593 -5.41 4.91 -16.89
CA TYR A 593 -6.07 4.21 -15.79
C TYR A 593 -6.03 2.69 -16.01
N SER A 594 -6.52 2.22 -17.16
CA SER A 594 -6.68 0.79 -17.43
C SER A 594 -5.35 0.05 -17.46
N PHE A 595 -4.33 0.62 -18.12
CA PHE A 595 -2.97 0.08 -18.16
C PHE A 595 -2.26 0.19 -16.81
N GLY A 596 -2.41 1.31 -16.09
CA GLY A 596 -1.85 1.46 -14.75
C GLY A 596 -2.42 0.46 -13.76
N ALA A 597 -3.71 0.12 -13.88
CA ALA A 597 -4.36 -0.89 -13.07
C ALA A 597 -3.92 -2.32 -13.47
N ALA A 598 -3.70 -2.56 -14.77
CA ALA A 598 -3.19 -3.81 -15.30
C ALA A 598 -1.76 -4.11 -14.81
N GLU A 599 -0.88 -3.11 -14.69
CA GLU A 599 0.47 -3.28 -14.09
C GLU A 599 0.40 -3.81 -12.66
N LEU A 600 -0.65 -3.46 -11.92
CA LEU A 600 -0.90 -3.95 -10.56
C LEU A 600 -1.77 -5.21 -10.53
N LYS A 601 -2.20 -5.72 -11.69
CA LYS A 601 -3.14 -6.82 -11.87
C LYS A 601 -4.44 -6.63 -11.06
N LEU A 602 -4.87 -5.37 -10.89
CA LEU A 602 -6.15 -5.08 -10.26
C LEU A 602 -7.27 -5.62 -11.14
N ARG A 603 -8.13 -6.46 -10.57
CA ARG A 603 -9.28 -7.03 -11.29
C ARG A 603 -10.53 -6.26 -10.92
N HIS A 604 -11.11 -5.54 -11.86
CA HIS A 604 -12.30 -4.76 -11.58
C HIS A 604 -13.54 -5.64 -11.45
N THR A 605 -14.38 -5.36 -10.46
CA THR A 605 -15.79 -5.71 -10.53
C THR A 605 -16.47 -4.67 -11.43
N ILE A 606 -16.68 -5.03 -12.70
CA ILE A 606 -17.33 -4.15 -13.68
C ILE A 606 -18.85 -4.20 -13.45
N ASN A 607 -19.46 -3.06 -13.15
CA ASN A 607 -20.87 -2.99 -12.81
C ASN A 607 -21.60 -1.90 -13.61
N ARG A 608 -22.43 -2.32 -14.57
CA ARG A 608 -23.26 -1.43 -15.41
C ARG A 608 -24.48 -0.85 -14.70
N GLU A 609 -24.80 -1.32 -13.50
CA GLU A 609 -25.97 -0.91 -12.74
C GLU A 609 -25.74 0.37 -11.93
N ILE A 610 -24.49 0.83 -11.83
CA ILE A 610 -24.12 2.03 -11.05
C ILE A 610 -24.51 3.31 -11.79
N MET A 611 -24.21 3.39 -13.08
CA MET A 611 -24.25 4.63 -13.85
C MET A 611 -25.02 4.47 -15.15
N ILE A 612 -25.75 5.50 -15.54
CA ILE A 612 -26.43 5.59 -16.84
C ILE A 612 -26.25 7.00 -17.44
N TYR A 613 -26.13 7.07 -18.77
CA TYR A 613 -26.21 8.33 -19.50
C TYR A 613 -27.67 8.72 -19.73
N PRO A 614 -28.09 9.96 -19.45
CA PRO A 614 -29.41 10.44 -19.87
C PRO A 614 -29.63 10.24 -21.37
N GLY A 615 -30.85 9.88 -21.76
CA GLY A 615 -31.18 9.54 -23.14
C GLY A 615 -30.70 8.16 -23.61
N TYR A 616 -30.04 7.34 -22.79
CA TYR A 616 -29.69 5.95 -23.15
C TYR A 616 -30.80 4.97 -22.76
N ALA A 617 -30.83 3.81 -23.41
CA ALA A 617 -31.73 2.73 -23.04
C ALA A 617 -31.47 2.30 -21.58
N PHE A 618 -32.54 2.17 -20.80
CA PHE A 618 -32.50 1.79 -19.39
C PHE A 618 -33.05 0.37 -19.16
N GLU A 619 -32.62 -0.28 -18.08
CA GLU A 619 -33.19 -1.54 -17.63
C GLU A 619 -34.19 -1.28 -16.47
N PRO A 620 -35.47 -1.71 -16.56
CA PRO A 620 -36.50 -1.34 -15.58
C PRO A 620 -36.24 -1.77 -14.13
N ASN A 621 -35.47 -2.84 -13.93
CA ASN A 621 -35.18 -3.36 -12.58
C ASN A 621 -33.93 -2.73 -11.95
N ILE A 622 -33.17 -1.92 -12.70
CA ILE A 622 -31.95 -1.30 -12.22
C ILE A 622 -32.27 0.07 -11.61
N LYS A 623 -31.80 0.27 -10.38
CA LYS A 623 -31.80 1.56 -9.71
C LYS A 623 -30.43 2.22 -9.84
N TYR A 624 -30.18 2.84 -10.99
CA TYR A 624 -28.93 3.56 -11.24
C TYR A 624 -28.65 4.58 -10.13
N ARG A 625 -27.41 4.62 -9.64
CA ARG A 625 -26.94 5.51 -8.57
C ARG A 625 -26.39 6.82 -9.10
N VAL A 626 -25.98 6.88 -10.37
CA VAL A 626 -25.33 8.04 -10.97
C VAL A 626 -25.88 8.30 -12.38
N PHE A 627 -26.20 9.56 -12.68
CA PHE A 627 -26.31 10.03 -14.06
C PHE A 627 -24.96 10.61 -14.51
N HIS A 628 -24.49 10.22 -15.69
CA HIS A 628 -23.35 10.87 -16.33
C HIS A 628 -23.85 11.68 -17.52
N TYR A 629 -23.93 13.01 -17.41
CA TYR A 629 -24.47 13.88 -18.47
C TYR A 629 -23.37 14.43 -19.39
N GLY A 630 -22.36 13.59 -19.67
CA GLY A 630 -21.21 13.95 -20.49
C GLY A 630 -21.48 14.14 -21.98
N LEU A 631 -22.64 13.67 -22.47
CA LEU A 631 -23.04 13.68 -23.87
C LEU A 631 -24.36 14.43 -24.06
N GLN A 632 -24.62 14.89 -25.28
CA GLN A 632 -25.92 15.47 -25.63
C GLN A 632 -27.04 14.42 -25.54
N PHE A 633 -28.17 14.80 -24.98
CA PHE A 633 -29.42 14.01 -25.03
C PHE A 633 -30.62 14.90 -25.37
N SER A 634 -31.74 14.28 -25.75
CA SER A 634 -32.92 14.99 -26.24
C SER A 634 -34.22 14.31 -25.81
N ILE A 635 -35.26 15.12 -25.61
CA ILE A 635 -36.62 14.72 -25.27
C ILE A 635 -37.55 15.46 -26.22
N GLY A 636 -38.04 14.78 -27.26
CA GLY A 636 -38.75 15.43 -28.36
C GLY A 636 -37.91 16.54 -28.99
N ASN A 637 -38.44 17.77 -29.00
CA ASN A 637 -37.76 18.95 -29.56
C ASN A 637 -36.79 19.64 -28.59
N TRP A 638 -36.75 19.21 -27.33
CA TRP A 638 -35.86 19.76 -26.33
C TRP A 638 -34.55 18.97 -26.28
N SER A 639 -33.42 19.64 -26.05
CA SER A 639 -32.12 18.98 -25.91
C SER A 639 -31.24 19.67 -24.87
N PHE A 640 -30.38 18.88 -24.23
CA PHE A 640 -29.36 19.37 -23.33
C PHE A 640 -28.00 18.86 -23.78
N ASP A 641 -27.04 19.78 -23.88
CA ASP A 641 -25.64 19.50 -24.16
C ASP A 641 -24.79 20.40 -23.27
N LYS A 642 -24.01 19.79 -22.37
CA LYS A 642 -23.14 20.53 -21.45
C LYS A 642 -22.13 21.41 -22.19
N ALA A 643 -21.69 21.03 -23.39
CA ALA A 643 -20.68 21.77 -24.13
C ALA A 643 -21.15 23.19 -24.51
N LYS A 644 -22.47 23.41 -24.62
CA LYS A 644 -23.07 24.75 -24.87
C LYS A 644 -22.93 25.71 -23.69
N TRP A 645 -22.53 25.23 -22.52
CA TRP A 645 -22.43 25.98 -21.27
C TRP A 645 -20.98 26.20 -20.80
N ARG A 646 -19.99 26.01 -21.68
CA ARG A 646 -18.55 26.17 -21.36
C ARG A 646 -18.20 27.60 -20.94
N GLU A 647 -18.68 28.58 -21.70
CA GLU A 647 -18.31 30.00 -21.52
C GLU A 647 -19.35 30.81 -20.74
N ILE A 648 -20.41 30.17 -20.26
CA ILE A 648 -21.53 30.86 -19.60
C ILE A 648 -21.40 30.74 -18.09
N ASP A 649 -21.08 31.86 -17.43
CA ASP A 649 -21.07 31.96 -15.97
C ASP A 649 -22.50 32.05 -15.40
N ILE A 650 -23.17 30.91 -15.31
CA ILE A 650 -24.53 30.80 -14.75
C ILE A 650 -24.55 30.77 -13.21
N VAL A 651 -23.41 30.45 -12.58
CA VAL A 651 -23.30 30.36 -11.11
C VAL A 651 -23.30 31.76 -10.50
N ASN A 652 -22.46 32.67 -11.00
CA ASN A 652 -22.35 34.02 -10.45
C ASN A 652 -23.42 34.99 -11.00
N LYS A 653 -24.05 34.67 -12.13
CA LYS A 653 -25.18 35.45 -12.67
C LYS A 653 -26.49 35.01 -12.03
N CYS A 654 -26.93 35.76 -11.01
CA CYS A 654 -28.18 35.51 -10.30
C CYS A 654 -29.36 35.17 -11.23
N TRP A 655 -30.09 34.12 -10.87
CA TRP A 655 -31.29 33.64 -11.55
C TRP A 655 -31.11 33.17 -12.99
N SER A 656 -29.86 32.98 -13.44
CA SER A 656 -29.58 32.25 -14.68
C SER A 656 -30.10 30.81 -14.55
N LYS A 657 -30.62 30.26 -15.65
CA LYS A 657 -31.21 28.92 -15.66
C LYS A 657 -30.78 28.15 -16.91
N PHE A 658 -30.77 26.82 -16.78
CA PHE A 658 -30.79 25.93 -17.92
C PHE A 658 -32.18 25.97 -18.61
N PRO A 659 -32.29 25.56 -19.88
CA PRO A 659 -33.57 25.42 -20.55
C PRO A 659 -34.44 24.41 -19.79
N GLU A 660 -35.66 24.81 -19.46
CA GLU A 660 -36.61 23.96 -18.76
C GLU A 660 -36.94 22.73 -19.61
N PRO A 661 -36.82 21.50 -19.06
CA PRO A 661 -37.21 20.30 -19.78
C PRO A 661 -38.74 20.23 -19.96
N PRO A 662 -39.25 19.45 -20.92
CA PRO A 662 -40.69 19.23 -21.09
C PRO A 662 -41.35 18.73 -19.80
N ASP A 663 -42.62 19.10 -19.59
CA ASP A 663 -43.40 18.58 -18.46
C ASP A 663 -43.65 17.08 -18.67
N PRO A 664 -43.42 16.21 -17.67
CA PRO A 664 -43.78 14.79 -17.75
C PRO A 664 -45.19 14.52 -18.27
N SER A 665 -46.17 15.40 -18.01
CA SER A 665 -47.56 15.24 -18.50
C SER A 665 -47.73 15.50 -19.99
N THR A 666 -46.71 16.05 -20.65
CA THR A 666 -46.70 16.36 -22.10
C THR A 666 -45.96 15.32 -22.94
N LEU A 667 -45.41 14.29 -22.28
CA LEU A 667 -44.71 13.21 -22.95
C LEU A 667 -45.69 12.21 -23.57
N ASP A 668 -45.23 11.51 -24.60
CA ASP A 668 -45.95 10.38 -25.16
C ASP A 668 -46.01 9.23 -24.14
N HIS A 669 -47.22 8.76 -23.85
CA HIS A 669 -47.50 7.68 -22.90
C HIS A 669 -47.73 6.33 -23.60
N ASP A 670 -47.76 6.29 -24.93
CA ASP A 670 -48.04 5.06 -25.70
C ASP A 670 -46.83 4.11 -25.71
N ASP A 671 -45.61 4.63 -25.54
CA ASP A 671 -44.38 3.86 -25.33
C ASP A 671 -43.84 4.05 -23.91
N GLU A 672 -44.23 3.13 -23.02
CA GLU A 672 -43.79 3.10 -21.61
C GLU A 672 -42.25 3.11 -21.47
N LYS A 673 -41.49 2.49 -22.39
CA LYS A 673 -40.02 2.50 -22.30
C LYS A 673 -39.48 3.89 -22.63
N SER A 674 -39.93 4.49 -23.72
CA SER A 674 -39.54 5.86 -24.08
C SER A 674 -39.95 6.85 -22.99
N PHE A 675 -41.14 6.70 -22.42
CA PHE A 675 -41.63 7.52 -21.31
C PHE A 675 -40.70 7.47 -20.09
N GLN A 676 -40.36 6.28 -19.59
CA GLN A 676 -39.47 6.11 -18.43
C GLN A 676 -38.04 6.61 -18.70
N GLN A 677 -37.51 6.40 -19.90
CA GLN A 677 -36.21 6.94 -20.33
C GLN A 677 -36.19 8.47 -20.32
N ASN A 678 -37.27 9.09 -20.80
CA ASN A 678 -37.45 10.54 -20.77
C ASN A 678 -37.55 11.04 -19.32
N LEU A 679 -38.25 10.34 -18.42
CA LEU A 679 -38.31 10.70 -17.01
C LEU A 679 -36.93 10.75 -16.34
N LEU A 680 -36.05 9.78 -16.59
CA LEU A 680 -34.67 9.79 -16.08
C LEU A 680 -33.89 11.01 -16.61
N SER A 681 -34.10 11.35 -17.89
CA SER A 681 -33.44 12.49 -18.52
C SER A 681 -33.92 13.84 -17.96
N ILE A 682 -35.23 13.94 -17.69
CA ILE A 682 -35.85 15.09 -17.00
C ILE A 682 -35.32 15.21 -15.58
N GLU A 683 -35.24 14.11 -14.84
CA GLU A 683 -34.73 14.06 -13.46
C GLU A 683 -33.31 14.67 -13.38
N CYS A 684 -32.43 14.28 -14.30
CA CYS A 684 -31.06 14.79 -14.36
C CYS A 684 -31.01 16.33 -14.48
N VAL A 685 -31.73 16.93 -15.43
CA VAL A 685 -31.69 18.39 -15.64
C VAL A 685 -32.48 19.15 -14.58
N LYS A 686 -33.60 18.60 -14.08
CA LYS A 686 -34.31 19.22 -12.96
C LYS A 686 -33.42 19.30 -11.72
N THR A 687 -32.64 18.25 -11.43
CA THR A 687 -31.68 18.26 -10.31
C THR A 687 -30.60 19.33 -10.50
N LEU A 688 -30.07 19.51 -11.71
CA LEU A 688 -29.12 20.59 -12.02
C LEU A 688 -29.73 21.99 -11.85
N SER A 689 -30.94 22.19 -12.38
CA SER A 689 -31.67 23.46 -12.26
C SER A 689 -32.03 23.79 -10.82
N GLU A 690 -32.42 22.79 -10.03
CA GLU A 690 -32.71 22.95 -8.60
C GLU A 690 -31.44 23.31 -7.82
N ALA A 691 -30.33 22.60 -8.07
CA ALA A 691 -29.03 22.90 -7.44
C ALA A 691 -28.62 24.36 -7.66
N LEU A 692 -28.75 24.83 -8.90
CA LEU A 692 -28.43 26.21 -9.28
C LEU A 692 -29.39 27.22 -8.61
N HIS A 693 -30.69 26.92 -8.60
CA HIS A 693 -31.68 27.78 -7.95
C HIS A 693 -31.40 27.95 -6.45
N GLN A 694 -31.18 26.84 -5.73
CA GLN A 694 -30.83 26.87 -4.31
C GLN A 694 -29.51 27.59 -4.05
N HIS A 695 -28.54 27.44 -4.96
CA HIS A 695 -27.27 28.18 -4.87
C HIS A 695 -27.50 29.70 -4.95
N HIS A 696 -28.33 30.18 -5.90
CA HIS A 696 -28.66 31.61 -6.00
C HIS A 696 -29.43 32.12 -4.78
N GLU A 697 -30.36 31.34 -4.24
CA GLU A 697 -31.07 31.70 -3.00
C GLU A 697 -30.11 31.84 -1.81
N ARG A 698 -29.18 30.89 -1.63
CA ARG A 698 -28.19 30.92 -0.54
C ARG A 698 -27.20 32.08 -0.66
N ASN A 699 -26.89 32.54 -1.87
CA ASN A 699 -26.01 33.68 -2.13
C ASN A 699 -26.74 35.04 -2.11
N GLY A 700 -27.99 35.09 -1.64
CA GLY A 700 -28.69 36.35 -1.41
C GLY A 700 -29.08 37.09 -2.69
N CYS A 701 -29.23 36.38 -3.82
CA CYS A 701 -29.83 36.96 -5.02
C CYS A 701 -31.21 37.50 -4.67
N SER A 702 -31.42 38.81 -4.83
CA SER A 702 -32.71 39.45 -4.50
C SER A 702 -33.75 39.07 -5.55
N ARG A 703 -34.96 38.67 -5.11
CA ARG A 703 -36.09 38.38 -6.02
C ARG A 703 -36.53 39.59 -6.85
N GLY A 704 -36.10 40.80 -6.47
CA GLY A 704 -36.40 42.06 -7.19
C GLY A 704 -35.63 42.25 -8.50
N ASN A 705 -34.49 41.57 -8.71
CA ASN A 705 -33.69 41.70 -9.94
C ASN A 705 -34.17 40.80 -11.10
N ALA A 706 -35.15 39.91 -10.87
CA ALA A 706 -35.75 39.10 -11.93
C ALA A 706 -36.63 39.93 -12.91
N LEU A 707 -36.99 41.17 -12.55
CA LEU A 707 -37.91 42.04 -13.30
C LEU A 707 -37.21 43.07 -14.22
N PHE A 708 -35.88 43.12 -14.26
CA PHE A 708 -35.16 44.12 -15.08
C PHE A 708 -34.59 43.60 -16.42
N THR A 709 -34.85 42.34 -16.79
CA THR A 709 -34.44 41.78 -18.10
C THR A 709 -35.61 41.42 -19.02
N SER A 710 -36.83 41.89 -18.75
CA SER A 710 -38.01 41.63 -19.61
C SER A 710 -38.51 42.82 -20.44
N LYS A 711 -37.66 43.80 -20.76
CA LYS A 711 -38.01 44.85 -21.75
C LYS A 711 -36.83 45.20 -22.63
N GLY A 712 -36.89 44.72 -23.88
CA GLY A 712 -36.02 45.13 -24.97
C GLY A 712 -35.80 43.98 -25.95
N ASP A 713 -36.66 43.93 -26.97
CA ASP A 713 -36.49 43.29 -28.29
C ASP A 713 -37.55 42.25 -28.64
N THR A 714 -38.78 42.75 -28.79
CA THR A 714 -39.70 42.25 -29.80
C THR A 714 -39.41 42.95 -31.12
N THR A 715 -38.59 42.34 -31.98
CA THR A 715 -38.72 42.40 -33.44
C THR A 715 -37.84 41.33 -34.09
N ASP A 716 -38.42 40.67 -35.10
CA ASP A 716 -37.83 39.74 -36.07
C ASP A 716 -37.75 38.23 -35.71
N GLU A 717 -38.93 37.64 -35.52
CA GLU A 717 -39.24 36.37 -36.17
C GLU A 717 -39.49 36.60 -37.67
N SER A 718 -38.50 36.32 -38.52
CA SER A 718 -38.65 35.67 -39.84
C SER A 718 -37.29 35.73 -40.54
N VAL A 719 -37.03 34.82 -41.48
CA VAL A 719 -35.79 34.72 -42.27
C VAL A 719 -34.64 33.91 -41.62
N ILE A 720 -34.92 32.72 -41.10
CA ILE A 720 -33.95 31.60 -41.17
C ILE A 720 -34.70 30.31 -41.52
N SER A 721 -35.33 30.31 -42.70
CA SER A 721 -35.79 29.09 -43.35
C SER A 721 -35.82 29.34 -44.84
N LYS A 722 -34.66 29.12 -45.48
CA LYS A 722 -34.41 28.87 -46.91
C LYS A 722 -32.97 29.29 -47.22
N HIS A 723 -32.04 28.36 -47.07
CA HIS A 723 -30.98 28.07 -48.03
C HIS A 723 -30.00 27.07 -47.39
N MET A 724 -30.46 25.82 -47.27
CA MET A 724 -29.57 24.69 -47.53
C MET A 724 -30.11 24.02 -48.78
N LEU A 725 -29.29 24.00 -49.82
CA LEU A 725 -29.20 23.01 -50.91
C LEU A 725 -28.46 23.68 -52.09
N ALA A 726 -27.19 23.33 -52.28
CA ALA A 726 -26.58 23.03 -53.59
C ALA A 726 -25.06 22.80 -53.46
N ASN A 727 -24.68 21.54 -53.68
CA ASN A 727 -23.51 20.98 -54.39
C ASN A 727 -22.12 21.65 -54.37
N ASP A 728 -21.17 20.83 -53.94
CA ASP A 728 -19.96 20.35 -54.63
C ASP A 728 -18.96 21.30 -55.33
N SER A 729 -17.71 21.09 -54.89
CA SER A 729 -16.49 20.83 -55.67
C SER A 729 -15.63 21.99 -56.22
N GLU A 730 -14.32 21.69 -56.16
CA GLU A 730 -13.13 22.24 -56.85
C GLU A 730 -12.27 23.33 -56.18
N GLU A 731 -11.11 22.86 -55.72
CA GLU A 731 -9.72 23.32 -55.95
C GLU A 731 -9.34 24.82 -56.07
N LEU A 732 -8.28 25.15 -55.32
CA LEU A 732 -6.98 25.73 -55.75
C LEU A 732 -6.51 27.02 -55.02
N GLU A 733 -5.34 26.87 -54.39
CA GLU A 733 -4.20 27.80 -54.21
C GLU A 733 -4.31 29.20 -53.56
N SER A 734 -3.55 29.30 -52.46
CA SER A 734 -2.58 30.34 -52.04
C SER A 734 -2.79 31.82 -52.40
N VAL A 735 -2.81 32.69 -51.38
CA VAL A 735 -2.04 33.95 -51.35
C VAL A 735 -1.60 34.28 -49.91
N HIS A 736 -0.35 34.69 -49.81
CA HIS A 736 0.42 35.04 -48.62
C HIS A 736 0.29 36.55 -48.28
N ASN A 737 0.35 36.86 -46.97
CA ASN A 737 0.76 38.11 -46.31
C ASN A 737 0.24 39.49 -46.77
N ASP A 738 -0.26 40.28 -45.82
CA ASP A 738 0.43 41.53 -45.52
C ASP A 738 0.29 42.06 -44.07
N ARG A 739 1.34 42.77 -43.66
CA ARG A 739 1.68 43.24 -42.30
C ARG A 739 1.15 44.65 -41.98
N MET A 740 0.95 44.92 -40.69
CA MET A 740 1.13 46.22 -40.00
C MET A 740 1.60 45.88 -38.57
N GLY A 741 2.65 46.42 -37.92
CA GLY A 741 3.60 47.50 -38.13
C GLY A 741 4.01 48.02 -36.74
N ILE A 742 5.25 47.75 -36.27
CA ILE A 742 5.72 48.10 -34.90
C ILE A 742 6.52 49.43 -34.91
N PRO A 743 6.36 50.34 -33.92
CA PRO A 743 7.00 51.67 -33.92
C PRO A 743 8.52 51.67 -33.65
N SER A 744 9.19 52.70 -34.18
CA SER A 744 10.64 52.87 -34.32
C SER A 744 11.45 53.20 -33.04
N SER A 745 10.82 53.35 -31.88
CA SER A 745 11.51 53.65 -30.61
C SER A 745 12.09 52.40 -29.92
N PHE A 746 11.63 51.20 -30.29
CA PHE A 746 12.02 49.94 -29.65
C PHE A 746 13.37 49.38 -30.16
N ARG A 747 13.78 49.76 -31.38
CA ARG A 747 15.03 49.26 -31.99
C ARG A 747 16.30 49.85 -31.39
N PHE A 748 16.24 51.04 -30.78
CA PHE A 748 17.41 51.68 -30.18
C PHE A 748 17.78 51.08 -28.81
N TRP A 749 16.78 50.66 -28.02
CA TRP A 749 17.00 50.08 -26.68
C TRP A 749 17.49 48.62 -26.70
N VAL A 750 17.07 47.86 -27.72
CA VAL A 750 17.51 46.46 -27.90
C VAL A 750 18.97 46.39 -28.38
N LEU A 751 19.41 47.31 -29.25
CA LEU A 751 20.80 47.36 -29.69
C LEU A 751 21.77 47.81 -28.58
N PHE A 752 21.35 48.72 -27.71
CA PHE A 752 22.20 49.18 -26.59
C PHE A 752 22.39 48.09 -25.52
N SER A 753 21.36 47.27 -25.28
CA SER A 753 21.41 46.18 -24.29
C SER A 753 22.25 44.99 -24.74
N CYS A 754 22.26 44.66 -26.04
CA CYS A 754 23.08 43.58 -26.58
C CYS A 754 24.59 43.89 -26.55
N VAL A 755 24.99 45.16 -26.73
CA VAL A 755 26.41 45.57 -26.70
C VAL A 755 26.99 45.49 -25.28
N PHE A 756 26.21 45.86 -24.25
CA PHE A 756 26.65 45.74 -22.85
C PHE A 756 26.73 44.29 -22.36
N SER A 757 25.82 43.42 -22.82
CA SER A 757 25.87 41.99 -22.49
C SER A 757 27.06 41.28 -23.14
N GLY A 758 27.45 41.68 -24.36
CA GLY A 758 28.62 41.13 -25.04
C GLY A 758 29.96 41.52 -24.40
N LEU A 759 30.08 42.78 -23.93
CA LEU A 759 31.27 43.24 -23.21
C LEU A 759 31.41 42.61 -21.82
N GLY A 760 30.29 42.42 -21.10
CA GLY A 760 30.29 41.74 -19.80
C GLY A 760 30.74 40.28 -19.89
N PHE A 761 30.35 39.57 -20.95
CA PHE A 761 30.72 38.17 -21.15
C PHE A 761 32.21 37.99 -21.46
N LEU A 762 32.82 38.94 -22.20
CA LEU A 762 34.25 38.92 -22.52
C LEU A 762 35.15 39.22 -21.31
N VAL A 763 34.70 40.07 -20.37
CA VAL A 763 35.42 40.35 -19.12
C VAL A 763 35.45 39.11 -18.21
N VAL A 764 34.36 38.36 -18.14
CA VAL A 764 34.27 37.12 -17.33
C VAL A 764 35.19 36.04 -17.90
N ILE A 765 35.24 35.87 -19.24
CA ILE A 765 36.15 34.92 -19.89
C ILE A 765 37.62 35.28 -19.65
N PHE A 766 37.96 36.57 -19.69
CA PHE A 766 39.33 37.04 -19.40
C PHE A 766 39.74 36.82 -17.94
N TRP A 767 38.80 36.93 -17.00
CA TRP A 767 39.03 36.68 -15.57
C TRP A 767 39.21 35.18 -15.26
N VAL A 768 38.44 34.32 -15.92
CA VAL A 768 38.54 32.86 -15.76
C VAL A 768 39.84 32.30 -16.36
N HIS A 769 40.32 32.87 -17.47
CA HIS A 769 41.57 32.40 -18.11
C HIS A 769 42.86 32.99 -17.54
N SER A 770 42.81 34.05 -16.73
CA SER A 770 44.01 34.65 -16.10
C SER A 770 44.28 34.15 -14.66
N GLY A 771 43.36 33.37 -14.08
CA GLY A 771 43.37 32.95 -12.67
C GLY A 771 44.16 31.68 -12.30
N GLN A 772 44.97 31.09 -13.19
CA GLN A 772 45.85 29.96 -12.83
C GLN A 772 47.34 30.35 -12.89
N LYS A 773 47.85 30.94 -11.81
CA LYS A 773 49.28 30.83 -11.43
C LYS A 773 49.44 30.74 -9.91
N ARG A 774 50.04 29.61 -9.51
CA ARG A 774 50.57 29.24 -8.18
C ARG A 774 51.04 30.41 -7.30
N ARG A 775 50.73 30.34 -6.01
CA ARG A 775 51.72 30.49 -4.91
C ARG A 775 51.13 29.99 -3.58
N GLY A 776 51.81 29.04 -2.95
CA GLY A 776 51.41 28.45 -1.68
C GLY A 776 51.72 29.33 -0.47
N MET A 777 51.10 29.01 0.65
CA MET A 777 51.61 29.38 1.97
C MET A 777 51.15 28.39 3.04
N LYS A 778 52.14 28.01 3.85
CA LYS A 778 52.11 27.14 5.03
C LYS A 778 51.26 27.74 6.16
N MET A 779 50.51 26.90 6.89
CA MET A 779 50.29 27.04 8.35
C MET A 779 50.27 25.63 8.96
N LYS A 780 51.41 25.15 9.47
CA LYS A 780 51.80 25.11 10.90
C LYS A 780 50.87 24.24 11.77
N HIS A 781 51.22 22.96 11.84
CA HIS A 781 50.89 22.07 12.96
C HIS A 781 51.51 22.58 14.26
N HIS A 782 50.69 22.74 15.31
CA HIS A 782 51.18 22.78 16.68
C HIS A 782 51.39 21.35 17.17
N ARG A 783 52.67 21.01 17.34
CA ARG A 783 53.19 19.72 17.83
C ARG A 783 53.31 19.82 19.36
N VAL A 784 52.51 19.05 20.09
CA VAL A 784 52.78 18.76 21.51
C VAL A 784 53.87 17.70 21.55
N ARG A 785 54.96 18.04 22.26
CA ARG A 785 56.24 17.33 22.29
C ARG A 785 56.19 16.27 23.41
N ARG A 786 56.22 14.99 23.06
CA ARG A 786 56.73 13.93 23.96
C ARG A 786 58.26 13.99 23.97
N ARG A 787 58.83 14.07 25.15
CA ARG A 787 60.18 13.59 25.56
C ARG A 787 59.90 12.38 26.47
N ASN A 788 60.68 11.30 26.58
CA ASN A 788 61.84 10.72 25.90
C ASN A 788 62.18 9.41 26.69
N LEU A 789 63.05 8.54 26.17
CA LEU A 789 63.85 7.48 26.85
C LEU A 789 63.11 6.14 27.11
N TYR A 790 63.61 4.92 26.88
CA TYR A 790 64.77 4.22 26.26
C TYR A 790 64.44 2.70 26.44
N PRO A 791 65.24 1.70 26.00
CA PRO A 791 66.26 1.64 24.95
C PRO A 791 65.76 0.99 23.65
#